data_AF-A0A4Q4W0M4-F1
#
_entry.id   AF-A0A4Q4W0M4-F1
#
_cell.length_a   1.000
_cell.length_b   1.000
_cell.length_c   1.000
_cell.angle_alpha   90.00
_cell.angle_beta   90.00
_cell.angle_gamma   90.00
#
_symmetry.space_group_name_H-M   'P 1'
#
loop_
_entity.id
_entity.type
_entity.pdbx_description
1 polymer ?
#
loop_
_entity_poly.entity_id
_entity_poly.type
_entity_poly.pdbx_seq_one_letter_code
_entity_poly.pdbx_strand_id
1 'polypeptide(L)'
;MEAASDRSAGARLVSCLRHHVCIIPASITDPACIIAKLANVTFSGPVNIRTLEWLRARAAPYLGGRQTFYTVSTSLVKAGIAVALLCLMTLRRYRYTIIGILAFPPLIGRGVLIHLLCTCRLLGAQWEGNLGPCAARDSVACTPYLFTTFTVILDLAYAVVPYLLLRDLEMRKGVKLSVMALLAFGSLAGVCAIIRLPYLKYFIIVDDKLFYSSEIILGSTVENAIGIIAASLRPILPGSSYWPPHNDDASTRLPSSRLGTILTLKLPPAHSNETTPRKAWGPEILAKYALISLVWGIAATDILFLTERNTGAICPRGFYIERMIPVAQLVMVACDACVVGQIGSLCQDREGRSKPWRLLGIFFLASAAVLAFLGVWSYFDRNNFIWSVFLTWVSVRDLILDSIGAALAILSSVYLLGFVHPTAVGLTVAATSVLVQFQRKILDGAMIGVWSQWWGLLIGSVVLLAPCLLLRLSISDADRFQSRTRSHLYRYIHVLCGLSALVFVTSQMILASPEQVRSTPAELIAHAKIESESWITSAKRSTSLLTAISEYRRRYGMPPPPNFDKWYTFATEAESPVIDIFDQIHSDLVPFWGLRPSVVRQRTTYLLEHPQLSIGGILIKDGRIEISPHIRGTHRWMMDVTKSMIEPFAQWLPDMQLAFNLDDECRISVPYGEMRTLTNDGLESQSKLSAQKQLLPFSQTQSPPWSEEYLNQDETIWEKTSSLFLARSRSAMFNEWISPSCPPDSPVNRYHWWNRKAKCSSCSSPHMTSGFVSNWTLSGDLCHQPDLAYLHGFLSSPSTFVPSRTLFPVFGQGRVHNFADILYPSPWNYGDKVASEEEGGLPWEEKLNSVYWRGTLSDGLAAHGTWQTFVRARFVHMVVNARTLVSRSLDSLLGLTPTGDTATPSLDGSHPVLFGRKAVHTAGGLPAQRPIPEASPAAANVSFVDNFTRCDHRDCRALKATFYGSAATEPPAALDFREHWRHRHLVDLDGAGFSGRFPPFLKSGSLPYRAALFRTWWEERVHAWRHFVPLDVRLHELWTAVGYLGAEGQGHADAKEMARAGQDWAATALRKDDMRVYMFRLLLEWGRVVDDNRESLGFEV
;
A
#
# COMPACT_ATOMS: atom_id res chain seq x y z
N MET A 1 1.47 25.96 -60.52
CA MET A 1 0.50 25.62 -59.44
C MET A 1 1.05 24.64 -58.40
N GLU A 2 2.24 24.03 -58.56
CA GLU A 2 2.79 23.10 -57.55
C GLU A 2 3.51 23.76 -56.36
N ALA A 3 4.01 25.00 -56.48
CA ALA A 3 4.72 25.68 -55.38
C ALA A 3 3.81 26.24 -54.24
N ALA A 4 2.49 26.28 -54.45
CA ALA A 4 1.52 26.76 -53.45
C ALA A 4 0.98 25.63 -52.55
N SER A 5 0.93 24.40 -53.05
CA SER A 5 0.52 23.21 -52.29
C SER A 5 1.52 22.89 -51.17
N ASP A 6 2.82 22.99 -51.48
CA ASP A 6 3.92 22.60 -50.60
C ASP A 6 4.10 23.57 -49.41
N ARG A 7 3.81 24.87 -49.61
CA ARG A 7 3.77 25.85 -48.51
C ARG A 7 2.60 25.61 -47.54
N SER A 8 1.49 25.04 -48.01
CA SER A 8 0.32 24.72 -47.17
C SER A 8 0.52 23.44 -46.34
N ALA A 9 1.32 22.50 -46.85
CA ALA A 9 1.71 21.27 -46.14
C ALA A 9 2.79 21.58 -45.08
N GLY A 10 3.80 22.39 -45.44
CA GLY A 10 4.80 22.90 -44.50
C GLY A 10 4.20 23.77 -43.39
N ALA A 11 3.22 24.63 -43.70
CA ALA A 11 2.52 25.43 -42.69
C ALA A 11 1.64 24.60 -41.75
N ARG A 12 1.01 23.53 -42.24
CA ARG A 12 0.24 22.57 -41.42
C ARG A 12 1.15 21.73 -40.52
N LEU A 13 2.29 21.25 -41.04
CA LEU A 13 3.29 20.50 -40.27
C LEU A 13 3.92 21.36 -39.17
N VAL A 14 4.28 22.61 -39.48
CA VAL A 14 4.83 23.58 -38.51
C VAL A 14 3.78 23.98 -37.47
N SER A 15 2.50 24.14 -37.83
CA SER A 15 1.42 24.40 -36.87
C SER A 15 1.13 23.23 -35.94
N CYS A 16 1.31 21.98 -36.42
CA CYS A 16 1.16 20.76 -35.64
C CYS A 16 2.35 20.59 -34.67
N LEU A 17 3.58 20.78 -35.15
CA LEU A 17 4.80 20.78 -34.34
C LEU A 17 4.80 21.90 -33.27
N ARG A 18 4.17 23.05 -33.56
CA ARG A 18 4.07 24.22 -32.66
C ARG A 18 3.34 23.92 -31.33
N HIS A 19 2.49 22.90 -31.27
CA HIS A 19 1.69 22.56 -30.09
C HIS A 19 2.17 21.26 -29.42
N HIS A 20 2.62 20.28 -30.19
CA HIS A 20 3.08 19.00 -29.64
C HIS A 20 4.50 19.05 -29.05
N VAL A 21 5.41 19.90 -29.58
CA VAL A 21 6.81 19.95 -29.14
C VAL A 21 7.01 20.60 -27.75
N CYS A 22 6.05 21.38 -27.24
CA CYS A 22 6.12 21.94 -25.88
C CYS A 22 5.40 21.09 -24.82
N ILE A 23 4.44 20.24 -25.22
CA ILE A 23 3.68 19.37 -24.31
C ILE A 23 4.48 18.11 -23.98
N ILE A 24 5.18 17.52 -24.96
CA ILE A 24 5.99 16.31 -24.79
C ILE A 24 7.14 16.48 -23.76
N PRO A 25 7.92 17.59 -23.73
CA PRO A 25 8.91 17.82 -22.69
C PRO A 25 8.29 17.92 -21.30
N ALA A 26 7.16 18.63 -21.14
CA ALA A 26 6.48 18.79 -19.84
C ALA A 26 6.06 17.43 -19.25
N SER A 27 5.51 16.53 -20.08
CA SER A 27 5.12 15.17 -19.70
C SER A 27 6.30 14.25 -19.36
N ILE A 28 7.48 14.50 -19.96
CA ILE A 28 8.73 13.74 -19.71
C ILE A 28 9.51 14.32 -18.52
N THR A 29 9.36 15.62 -18.23
CA THR A 29 10.05 16.29 -17.11
C THR A 29 9.36 16.13 -15.77
N ASP A 30 8.05 15.90 -15.70
CA ASP A 30 7.37 15.68 -14.41
C ASP A 30 7.94 14.48 -13.61
N PRO A 31 8.21 13.31 -14.22
CA PRO A 31 8.92 12.23 -13.54
C PRO A 31 10.35 12.60 -13.14
N ALA A 32 11.08 13.34 -14.00
CA ALA A 32 12.46 13.74 -13.74
C ALA A 32 12.60 14.84 -12.66
N CYS A 33 11.61 15.73 -12.54
CA CYS A 33 11.51 16.79 -11.54
C CYS A 33 11.13 16.22 -10.17
N ILE A 34 10.31 15.16 -10.15
CA ILE A 34 10.02 14.37 -8.95
C ILE A 34 11.29 13.59 -8.53
N ILE A 35 12.00 12.93 -9.47
CA ILE A 35 13.31 12.27 -9.23
C ILE A 35 14.42 13.26 -8.82
N ALA A 36 14.28 14.54 -9.17
CA ALA A 36 15.18 15.59 -8.73
C ALA A 36 14.85 16.13 -7.33
N LYS A 37 13.57 16.33 -7.01
CA LYS A 37 13.09 16.63 -5.64
C LYS A 37 13.44 15.50 -4.66
N LEU A 38 13.39 14.26 -5.14
CA LEU A 38 13.83 13.03 -4.48
C LEU A 38 15.30 13.10 -3.97
N ALA A 39 16.19 13.86 -4.61
CA ALA A 39 17.61 13.92 -4.23
C ALA A 39 18.02 15.20 -3.48
N ASN A 40 17.25 16.29 -3.59
CA ASN A 40 17.70 17.61 -3.12
C ASN A 40 17.38 17.92 -1.65
N VAL A 41 16.57 17.09 -1.01
CA VAL A 41 16.07 17.36 0.35
C VAL A 41 16.70 16.42 1.39
N THR A 42 17.51 15.46 0.95
CA THR A 42 17.98 14.40 1.83
C THR A 42 19.06 14.83 2.84
N PHE A 43 19.64 16.05 2.77
CA PHE A 43 20.86 16.35 3.55
C PHE A 43 21.03 17.82 4.01
N SER A 44 20.14 18.30 4.88
CA SER A 44 20.41 19.46 5.76
C SER A 44 20.38 19.09 7.25
N GLY A 45 20.98 17.94 7.59
CA GLY A 45 21.19 17.50 8.98
C GLY A 45 22.24 16.39 9.06
N PRO A 46 22.88 16.18 10.22
CA PRO A 46 23.90 15.15 10.39
C PRO A 46 23.24 13.76 10.27
N VAL A 47 23.51 13.06 9.16
CA VAL A 47 22.98 11.71 8.90
C VAL A 47 24.11 10.70 9.06
N ASN A 48 23.79 9.59 9.73
CA ASN A 48 24.69 8.48 10.04
C ASN A 48 25.27 7.83 8.75
N ILE A 49 26.55 7.47 8.79
CA ILE A 49 27.39 7.01 7.67
C ILE A 49 26.79 5.81 6.91
N ARG A 50 26.07 4.89 7.58
CA ARG A 50 25.44 3.73 6.91
C ARG A 50 24.06 4.01 6.32
N THR A 51 23.33 5.00 6.83
CA THR A 51 22.15 5.52 6.11
C THR A 51 22.61 6.08 4.76
N LEU A 52 23.79 6.70 4.72
CA LEU A 52 24.45 7.15 3.49
C LEU A 52 24.79 6.00 2.53
N GLU A 53 25.31 4.87 3.02
CA GLU A 53 25.63 3.67 2.21
C GLU A 53 24.39 2.94 1.68
N TRP A 54 23.35 2.81 2.51
CA TRP A 54 22.06 2.24 2.08
C TRP A 54 21.36 3.15 1.07
N LEU A 55 21.40 4.47 1.29
CA LEU A 55 20.93 5.47 0.32
C LEU A 55 21.75 5.42 -0.96
N ARG A 56 23.08 5.21 -0.90
CA ARG A 56 23.96 5.03 -2.07
C ARG A 56 23.54 3.82 -2.91
N ALA A 57 23.33 2.66 -2.30
CA ALA A 57 22.97 1.42 -3.00
C ALA A 57 21.60 1.51 -3.69
N ARG A 58 20.61 2.13 -3.03
CA ARG A 58 19.25 2.27 -3.58
C ARG A 58 19.11 3.46 -4.53
N ALA A 59 19.86 4.55 -4.36
CA ALA A 59 19.86 5.71 -5.25
C ALA A 59 20.72 5.50 -6.51
N ALA A 60 21.67 4.56 -6.51
CA ALA A 60 22.55 4.28 -7.65
C ALA A 60 21.78 4.11 -8.98
N PRO A 61 20.79 3.18 -9.12
CA PRO A 61 20.00 3.02 -10.35
C PRO A 61 19.23 4.28 -10.78
N TYR A 62 18.88 5.16 -9.84
CA TYR A 62 18.21 6.44 -10.14
C TYR A 62 19.21 7.51 -10.61
N LEU A 63 20.46 7.48 -10.15
CA LEU A 63 21.52 8.48 -10.38
C LEU A 63 22.09 8.50 -11.80
N GLY A 64 22.23 7.35 -12.47
CA GLY A 64 22.59 7.26 -13.89
C GLY A 64 21.40 7.40 -14.85
N GLY A 65 20.17 7.02 -14.45
CA GLY A 65 18.97 7.18 -15.30
C GLY A 65 18.67 8.66 -15.50
N ARG A 66 18.95 9.43 -14.45
CA ARG A 66 18.99 10.90 -14.39
C ARG A 66 19.71 11.55 -15.57
N GLN A 67 20.92 11.11 -15.93
CA GLN A 67 21.71 11.75 -16.99
C GLN A 67 21.04 11.55 -18.35
N THR A 68 20.48 10.36 -18.57
CA THR A 68 19.71 10.02 -19.76
C THR A 68 18.44 10.85 -19.88
N PHE A 69 17.64 10.94 -18.81
CA PHE A 69 16.42 11.75 -18.79
C PHE A 69 16.70 13.25 -18.93
N TYR A 70 17.74 13.77 -18.27
CA TYR A 70 18.16 15.16 -18.41
C TYR A 70 18.58 15.46 -19.86
N THR A 71 19.41 14.61 -20.48
CA THR A 71 19.87 14.78 -21.86
C THR A 71 18.70 14.84 -22.85
N VAL A 72 17.74 13.92 -22.72
CA VAL A 72 16.55 13.86 -23.58
C VAL A 72 15.64 15.06 -23.35
N SER A 73 15.32 15.38 -22.10
CA SER A 73 14.44 16.50 -21.76
C SER A 73 15.02 17.84 -22.19
N THR A 74 16.29 18.11 -21.90
CA THR A 74 16.95 19.36 -22.34
C THR A 74 16.99 19.46 -23.86
N SER A 75 17.28 18.37 -24.57
CA SER A 75 17.26 18.36 -26.05
C SER A 75 15.89 18.73 -26.62
N LEU A 76 14.81 18.21 -26.04
CA LEU A 76 13.44 18.52 -26.44
C LEU A 76 13.05 19.98 -26.10
N VAL A 77 13.45 20.48 -24.93
CA VAL A 77 13.23 21.87 -24.51
C VAL A 77 13.95 22.84 -25.46
N LYS A 78 15.23 22.61 -25.75
CA LYS A 78 15.99 23.46 -26.70
C LYS A 78 15.40 23.40 -28.12
N ALA A 79 14.95 22.22 -28.57
CA ALA A 79 14.24 22.10 -29.84
C ALA A 79 12.93 22.90 -29.86
N GLY A 80 12.18 22.90 -28.75
CA GLY A 80 10.98 23.74 -28.57
C GLY A 80 11.30 25.23 -28.68
N ILE A 81 12.36 25.70 -28.03
CA ILE A 81 12.83 27.10 -28.12
C ILE A 81 13.23 27.45 -29.56
N ALA A 82 13.99 26.59 -30.24
CA ALA A 82 14.40 26.81 -31.63
C ALA A 82 13.20 26.88 -32.59
N VAL A 83 12.21 26.00 -32.45
CA VAL A 83 10.96 26.05 -33.22
C VAL A 83 10.18 27.33 -32.94
N ALA A 84 10.17 27.80 -31.69
CA ALA A 84 9.60 29.10 -31.35
C ALA A 84 10.38 30.22 -32.05
N LEU A 85 11.71 30.23 -32.03
CA LEU A 85 12.51 31.28 -32.67
C LEU A 85 12.39 31.27 -34.21
N LEU A 86 12.27 30.11 -34.86
CA LEU A 86 12.02 30.00 -36.31
C LEU A 86 10.74 30.70 -36.74
N CYS A 87 9.73 30.70 -35.87
CA CYS A 87 8.47 31.40 -36.09
C CYS A 87 8.57 32.93 -35.92
N LEU A 88 9.71 33.50 -35.50
CA LEU A 88 9.96 34.95 -35.43
C LEU A 88 10.81 35.46 -36.61
N MET A 89 11.62 34.60 -37.21
CA MET A 89 12.63 35.01 -38.18
C MET A 89 12.09 34.99 -39.61
N THR A 90 11.85 36.18 -40.16
CA THR A 90 11.39 36.36 -41.55
C THR A 90 12.55 36.44 -42.54
N LEU A 91 13.73 36.91 -42.11
CA LEU A 91 14.92 37.04 -42.93
C LEU A 91 15.61 35.69 -43.15
N ARG A 92 15.89 35.35 -44.42
CA ARG A 92 16.49 34.06 -44.84
C ARG A 92 17.79 33.74 -44.10
N ARG A 93 18.69 34.72 -43.92
CA ARG A 93 20.00 34.53 -43.26
C ARG A 93 19.87 33.93 -41.84
N TYR A 94 19.06 34.53 -40.98
CA TYR A 94 18.87 34.08 -39.60
C TYR A 94 18.02 32.81 -39.48
N ARG A 95 17.09 32.61 -40.42
CA ARG A 95 16.28 31.39 -40.49
C ARG A 95 17.12 30.16 -40.81
N TYR A 96 18.06 30.24 -41.75
CA TYR A 96 19.00 29.14 -42.00
C TYR A 96 19.94 28.90 -40.81
N THR A 97 20.38 29.96 -40.11
CA THR A 97 21.17 29.82 -38.87
C THR A 97 20.42 29.04 -37.80
N ILE A 98 19.15 29.36 -37.51
CA ILE A 98 18.38 28.61 -36.50
C ILE A 98 17.98 27.21 -36.98
N ILE A 99 17.72 26.98 -38.27
CA ILE A 99 17.52 25.61 -38.79
C ILE A 99 18.78 24.76 -38.56
N GLY A 100 19.98 25.33 -38.77
CA GLY A 100 21.25 24.68 -38.45
C GLY A 100 21.40 24.38 -36.96
N ILE A 101 21.02 25.34 -36.10
CA ILE A 101 21.03 25.17 -34.63
C ILE A 101 20.00 24.13 -34.16
N LEU A 102 18.84 24.00 -34.81
CA LEU A 102 17.75 23.06 -34.45
C LEU A 102 18.16 21.58 -34.62
N ALA A 103 19.02 21.27 -35.60
CA ALA A 103 19.49 19.90 -35.85
C ALA A 103 20.49 19.41 -34.80
N PHE A 104 21.17 20.32 -34.11
CA PHE A 104 22.33 20.05 -33.27
C PHE A 104 21.99 19.39 -31.90
N PRO A 105 20.99 19.87 -31.11
CA PRO A 105 20.61 19.24 -29.84
C PRO A 105 20.21 17.76 -29.94
N PRO A 106 19.32 17.32 -30.87
CA PRO A 106 18.93 15.91 -30.95
C PRO A 106 20.03 15.00 -31.52
N LEU A 107 21.03 15.53 -32.23
CA LEU A 107 22.20 14.76 -32.67
C LEU A 107 23.16 14.51 -31.50
N ILE A 108 23.46 15.55 -30.72
CA ILE A 108 24.30 15.43 -29.52
C ILE A 108 23.61 14.57 -28.46
N GLY A 109 22.32 14.79 -28.21
CA GLY A 109 21.56 13.99 -27.25
C GLY A 109 21.56 12.50 -27.60
N ARG A 110 21.47 12.15 -28.90
CA ARG A 110 21.61 10.77 -29.37
C ARG A 110 23.04 10.24 -29.20
N GLY A 111 24.06 11.03 -29.52
CA GLY A 111 25.46 10.63 -29.34
C GLY A 111 25.82 10.36 -27.87
N VAL A 112 25.39 11.23 -26.97
CA VAL A 112 25.55 11.08 -25.52
C VAL A 112 24.78 9.87 -25.00
N LEU A 113 23.55 9.64 -25.48
CA LEU A 113 22.75 8.48 -25.11
C LEU A 113 23.42 7.16 -25.55
N ILE A 114 23.87 7.08 -26.79
CA ILE A 114 24.59 5.90 -27.32
C ILE A 114 25.87 5.67 -26.51
N HIS A 115 26.64 6.73 -26.21
CA HIS A 115 27.83 6.62 -25.38
C HIS A 115 27.50 6.08 -23.98
N LEU A 116 26.48 6.62 -23.31
CA LEU A 116 26.04 6.15 -21.98
C LEU A 116 25.60 4.68 -22.00
N LEU A 117 24.82 4.27 -23.00
CA LEU A 117 24.33 2.89 -23.14
C LEU A 117 25.44 1.90 -23.48
N CYS A 118 26.52 2.34 -24.13
CA CYS A 118 27.66 1.51 -24.53
C CYS A 118 28.85 1.58 -23.55
N THR A 119 28.76 2.34 -22.46
CA THR A 119 29.88 2.55 -21.52
C THR A 119 30.26 1.29 -20.72
N CYS A 120 29.29 0.40 -20.45
CA CYS A 120 29.52 -0.86 -19.75
C CYS A 120 28.90 -2.03 -20.52
N ARG A 121 29.51 -3.22 -20.39
CA ARG A 121 29.09 -4.43 -21.12
C ARG A 121 27.70 -4.93 -20.69
N LEU A 122 27.36 -4.75 -19.42
CA LEU A 122 26.02 -4.90 -18.86
C LEU A 122 25.57 -3.53 -18.33
N LEU A 123 24.36 -3.09 -18.70
CA LEU A 123 23.80 -1.85 -18.16
C LEU A 123 23.78 -1.90 -16.63
N GLY A 124 23.47 -3.06 -16.03
CA GLY A 124 23.50 -3.34 -14.59
C GLY A 124 24.82 -3.00 -13.87
N ALA A 125 25.95 -3.15 -14.55
CA ALA A 125 27.29 -2.93 -13.99
C ALA A 125 27.64 -1.46 -13.72
N GLN A 126 26.89 -0.51 -14.31
CA GLN A 126 27.02 0.91 -13.96
C GLN A 126 26.54 1.21 -12.52
N TRP A 127 25.65 0.39 -11.96
CA TRP A 127 24.89 0.71 -10.75
C TRP A 127 25.30 -0.14 -9.56
N GLU A 128 25.58 -1.41 -9.81
CA GLU A 128 26.13 -2.36 -8.85
C GLU A 128 27.52 -2.73 -9.35
N GLY A 129 28.56 -2.14 -8.73
CA GLY A 129 29.96 -2.23 -9.18
C GLY A 129 30.57 -3.64 -9.27
N ASN A 130 29.77 -4.68 -9.03
CA ASN A 130 30.15 -6.09 -9.04
C ASN A 130 29.69 -6.85 -10.30
N LEU A 131 28.93 -6.22 -11.23
CA LEU A 131 28.28 -6.92 -12.36
C LEU A 131 29.07 -6.89 -13.70
N GLY A 132 30.28 -6.33 -13.76
CA GLY A 132 31.17 -6.43 -14.93
C GLY A 132 32.06 -5.21 -15.22
N PRO A 133 33.00 -5.31 -16.18
CA PRO A 133 33.93 -4.23 -16.50
C PRO A 133 33.26 -3.08 -17.28
N CYS A 134 33.61 -1.85 -16.89
CA CYS A 134 33.16 -0.59 -17.49
C CYS A 134 34.33 0.18 -18.12
N ALA A 135 34.05 1.09 -19.06
CA ALA A 135 35.05 1.97 -19.67
C ALA A 135 35.74 2.89 -18.63
N ALA A 136 36.95 3.38 -18.96
CA ALA A 136 37.78 4.20 -18.07
C ALA A 136 37.04 5.41 -17.47
N ARG A 137 37.25 5.69 -16.18
CA ARG A 137 36.56 6.76 -15.41
C ARG A 137 36.62 8.14 -16.08
N ASP A 138 37.71 8.44 -16.79
CA ASP A 138 37.91 9.72 -17.48
C ASP A 138 36.98 9.90 -18.70
N SER A 139 36.65 8.80 -19.40
CA SER A 139 35.71 8.85 -20.54
C SER A 139 34.28 9.14 -20.09
N VAL A 140 33.87 8.59 -18.95
CA VAL A 140 32.53 8.80 -18.36
C VAL A 140 32.37 10.24 -17.86
N ALA A 141 33.46 10.84 -17.38
CA ALA A 141 33.49 12.22 -16.91
C ALA A 141 33.41 13.26 -18.03
N CYS A 142 34.06 13.00 -19.17
CA CYS A 142 34.14 13.96 -20.28
C CYS A 142 32.75 14.24 -20.91
N THR A 143 31.88 13.24 -20.93
CA THR A 143 30.54 13.30 -21.54
C THR A 143 29.62 14.40 -20.95
N PRO A 144 29.39 14.51 -19.63
CA PRO A 144 28.57 15.57 -19.06
C PRO A 144 29.18 16.98 -19.19
N TYR A 145 30.52 17.11 -19.20
CA TYR A 145 31.18 18.40 -19.47
C TYR A 145 30.91 18.85 -20.90
N LEU A 146 31.14 17.98 -21.89
CA LEU A 146 30.87 18.26 -23.29
C LEU A 146 29.40 18.64 -23.50
N PHE A 147 28.47 17.84 -22.96
CA PHE A 147 27.03 18.13 -23.08
C PHE A 147 26.66 19.50 -22.49
N THR A 148 27.17 19.84 -21.30
CA THR A 148 26.90 21.13 -20.64
C THR A 148 27.51 22.30 -21.42
N THR A 149 28.72 22.16 -21.95
CA THR A 149 29.33 23.18 -22.79
C THR A 149 28.48 23.44 -24.04
N PHE A 150 27.96 22.39 -24.67
CA PHE A 150 27.08 22.54 -25.82
C PHE A 150 25.74 23.19 -25.47
N THR A 151 25.12 22.86 -24.33
CA THR A 151 23.86 23.52 -23.92
C THR A 151 24.07 25.00 -23.62
N VAL A 152 25.20 25.38 -23.00
CA VAL A 152 25.56 26.79 -22.78
C VAL A 152 25.77 27.54 -24.09
N ILE A 153 26.48 26.95 -25.06
CA ILE A 153 26.68 27.54 -26.40
C ILE A 153 25.34 27.75 -27.10
N LEU A 154 24.44 26.76 -27.01
CA LEU A 154 23.09 26.83 -27.58
C LEU A 154 22.27 27.95 -26.93
N ASP A 155 22.31 28.09 -25.60
CA ASP A 155 21.58 29.15 -24.89
C ASP A 155 22.09 30.54 -25.24
N LEU A 156 23.42 30.70 -25.38
CA LEU A 156 24.00 31.94 -25.86
C LEU A 156 23.59 32.24 -27.30
N ALA A 157 23.58 31.23 -28.18
CA ALA A 157 23.13 31.39 -29.56
C ALA A 157 21.64 31.77 -29.63
N TYR A 158 20.78 31.16 -28.80
CA TYR A 158 19.36 31.49 -28.71
C TYR A 158 19.09 32.89 -28.12
N ALA A 159 20.02 33.46 -27.36
CA ALA A 159 19.93 34.84 -26.88
C ALA A 159 20.45 35.86 -27.90
N VAL A 160 21.60 35.59 -28.52
CA VAL A 160 22.32 36.54 -29.41
C VAL A 160 21.64 36.67 -30.78
N VAL A 161 21.22 35.56 -31.41
CA VAL A 161 20.66 35.60 -32.77
C VAL A 161 19.37 36.45 -32.83
N PRO A 162 18.43 36.33 -31.87
CA PRO A 162 17.25 37.21 -31.83
C PRO A 162 17.57 38.65 -31.44
N TYR A 163 18.56 38.89 -30.58
CA TYR A 163 19.00 40.25 -30.22
C TYR A 163 19.51 41.04 -31.43
N LEU A 164 20.40 40.42 -32.22
CA LEU A 164 20.96 41.03 -33.44
C LEU A 164 19.88 41.34 -34.49
N LEU A 165 18.79 40.58 -34.51
CA LEU A 165 17.64 40.85 -35.36
C LEU A 165 16.84 42.07 -34.86
N LEU A 166 16.62 42.18 -33.55
CA LEU A 166 15.72 43.18 -32.95
C LEU A 166 16.37 44.54 -32.71
N ARG A 167 17.70 44.62 -32.65
CA ARG A 167 18.40 45.88 -32.37
C ARG A 167 18.07 46.95 -33.42
N ASP A 168 18.03 46.54 -34.69
CA ASP A 168 17.85 47.41 -35.87
C ASP A 168 16.36 47.54 -36.28
N LEU A 169 15.44 46.84 -35.61
CA LEU A 169 14.00 46.97 -35.85
C LEU A 169 13.41 48.14 -35.05
N GLU A 170 12.69 49.03 -35.74
CA GLU A 170 11.88 50.09 -35.15
C GLU A 170 10.58 49.52 -34.59
N MET A 171 10.48 49.38 -33.27
CA MET A 171 9.30 48.89 -32.57
C MET A 171 8.95 49.82 -31.41
N ARG A 172 7.67 49.86 -31.04
CA ARG A 172 7.18 50.60 -29.85
C ARG A 172 7.98 50.16 -28.62
N LYS A 173 8.57 51.13 -27.89
CA LYS A 173 9.55 50.88 -26.81
C LYS A 173 9.10 49.81 -25.79
N GLY A 174 7.83 49.81 -25.40
CA GLY A 174 7.27 48.79 -24.49
C GLY A 174 7.27 47.36 -25.07
N VAL A 175 6.94 47.20 -26.35
CA VAL A 175 6.99 45.90 -27.04
C VAL A 175 8.42 45.44 -27.24
N LYS A 176 9.32 46.36 -27.63
CA LYS A 176 10.76 46.08 -27.75
C LYS A 176 11.33 45.62 -26.41
N LEU A 177 10.96 46.27 -25.30
CA LEU A 177 11.37 45.89 -23.96
C LEU A 177 10.81 44.53 -23.52
N SER A 178 9.53 44.23 -23.78
CA SER A 178 8.93 42.92 -23.45
C SER A 178 9.54 41.76 -24.24
N VAL A 179 9.83 41.96 -25.54
CA VAL A 179 10.48 40.93 -26.38
C VAL A 179 11.94 40.73 -25.95
N MET A 180 12.65 41.83 -25.60
CA MET A 180 14.01 41.76 -25.05
C MET A 180 14.06 41.04 -23.70
N ALA A 181 13.11 41.30 -22.80
CA ALA A 181 12.99 40.62 -21.52
C ALA A 181 12.67 39.11 -21.67
N LEU A 182 11.83 38.76 -22.64
CA LEU A 182 11.52 37.36 -22.98
C LEU A 182 12.76 36.61 -23.49
N LEU A 183 13.57 37.26 -24.33
CA LEU A 183 14.82 36.70 -24.86
C LEU A 183 15.92 36.62 -23.80
N ALA A 184 15.95 37.57 -22.87
CA ALA A 184 16.83 37.51 -21.69
C ALA A 184 16.45 36.33 -20.76
N PHE A 185 15.17 35.95 -20.69
CA PHE A 185 14.73 34.78 -19.92
C PHE A 185 15.34 33.45 -20.41
N GLY A 186 15.66 33.33 -21.70
CA GLY A 186 16.39 32.19 -22.26
C GLY A 186 17.85 32.11 -21.79
N SER A 187 18.48 33.26 -21.51
CA SER A 187 19.86 33.31 -21.00
C SER A 187 19.99 32.89 -19.53
N LEU A 188 18.91 32.98 -18.74
CA LEU A 188 18.87 32.49 -17.36
C LEU A 188 19.07 30.96 -17.27
N ALA A 189 18.56 30.20 -18.26
CA ALA A 189 18.82 28.76 -18.34
C ALA A 189 20.31 28.47 -18.58
N GLY A 190 20.98 29.27 -19.41
CA GLY A 190 22.43 29.18 -19.65
C GLY A 190 23.25 29.50 -18.40
N VAL A 191 22.81 30.47 -17.58
CA VAL A 191 23.46 30.78 -16.28
C VAL A 191 23.36 29.59 -15.32
N CYS A 192 22.21 28.91 -15.25
CA CYS A 192 22.06 27.69 -14.44
C CYS A 192 23.00 26.56 -14.93
N ALA A 193 23.17 26.40 -16.23
CA ALA A 193 24.11 25.43 -16.79
C ALA A 193 25.59 25.78 -16.45
N ILE A 194 25.95 27.08 -16.42
CA ILE A 194 27.28 27.55 -16.00
C ILE A 194 27.52 27.30 -14.51
N ILE A 195 26.55 27.65 -13.65
CA ILE A 195 26.62 27.42 -12.20
C ILE A 195 26.82 25.92 -11.89
N ARG A 196 26.31 25.03 -12.74
CA ARG A 196 26.45 23.58 -12.60
C ARG A 196 27.84 23.03 -12.93
N LEU A 197 28.62 23.68 -13.81
CA LEU A 197 29.92 23.17 -14.30
C LEU A 197 30.92 22.78 -13.20
N PRO A 198 31.15 23.57 -12.14
CA PRO A 198 32.11 23.24 -11.08
C PRO A 198 31.75 21.97 -10.29
N TYR A 199 30.47 21.58 -10.32
CA TYR A 199 29.95 20.43 -9.61
C TYR A 199 30.09 19.12 -10.42
N LEU A 200 30.31 19.19 -11.74
CA LEU A 200 30.46 18.00 -12.59
C LEU A 200 31.70 17.15 -12.23
N LYS A 201 32.72 17.73 -11.56
CA LYS A 201 33.90 16.99 -11.07
C LYS A 201 33.55 15.90 -10.05
N TYR A 202 32.44 16.07 -9.32
CA TYR A 202 31.99 15.13 -8.31
C TYR A 202 31.33 13.87 -8.90
N PHE A 203 31.21 13.76 -10.22
CA PHE A 203 30.91 12.48 -10.87
C PHE A 203 32.05 11.45 -10.71
N ILE A 204 33.29 11.92 -10.49
CA ILE A 204 34.52 11.11 -10.48
C ILE A 204 35.05 10.87 -9.05
N ILE A 205 34.82 11.84 -8.14
CA ILE A 205 35.31 11.80 -6.76
C ILE A 205 34.40 10.91 -5.90
N VAL A 206 34.98 10.00 -5.11
CA VAL A 206 34.26 8.95 -4.37
C VAL A 206 33.72 9.46 -3.02
N ASP A 207 34.38 10.44 -2.42
CA ASP A 207 33.95 11.05 -1.15
C ASP A 207 32.85 12.10 -1.39
N ASP A 208 31.75 12.00 -0.63
CA ASP A 208 30.58 12.87 -0.70
C ASP A 208 29.92 13.05 -2.09
N LYS A 209 29.99 12.01 -2.92
CA LYS A 209 29.36 11.97 -4.26
C LYS A 209 27.87 12.38 -4.27
N LEU A 210 27.09 12.09 -3.23
CA LEU A 210 25.64 12.39 -3.20
C LEU A 210 25.33 13.87 -2.91
N PHE A 211 26.04 14.49 -1.97
CA PHE A 211 25.80 15.89 -1.60
C PHE A 211 26.12 16.83 -2.77
N TYR A 212 27.25 16.64 -3.44
CA TYR A 212 27.55 17.45 -4.61
C TYR A 212 26.74 17.05 -5.85
N SER A 213 26.20 15.82 -5.89
CA SER A 213 25.27 15.41 -6.94
C SER A 213 23.89 16.07 -6.84
N SER A 214 23.46 16.53 -5.66
CA SER A 214 22.18 17.24 -5.51
C SER A 214 22.24 18.65 -6.13
N GLU A 215 23.37 19.35 -6.02
CA GLU A 215 23.60 20.63 -6.70
C GLU A 215 23.54 20.50 -8.23
N ILE A 216 24.10 19.40 -8.77
CA ILE A 216 24.00 19.09 -10.20
C ILE A 216 22.52 18.89 -10.59
N ILE A 217 21.74 18.21 -9.75
CA ILE A 217 20.32 17.92 -9.98
C ILE A 217 19.48 19.18 -9.95
N LEU A 218 19.66 20.00 -8.91
CA LEU A 218 18.95 21.25 -8.75
C LEU A 218 19.22 22.16 -9.96
N GLY A 219 20.50 22.34 -10.33
CA GLY A 219 20.88 23.12 -11.50
C GLY A 219 20.24 22.60 -12.80
N SER A 220 20.22 21.28 -13.00
CA SER A 220 19.61 20.62 -14.17
C SER A 220 18.09 20.80 -14.24
N THR A 221 17.43 20.76 -13.09
CA THR A 221 15.97 20.85 -12.96
C THR A 221 15.50 22.28 -13.12
N VAL A 222 16.20 23.22 -12.49
CA VAL A 222 15.97 24.65 -12.65
C VAL A 222 16.22 25.08 -14.10
N GLU A 223 17.29 24.58 -14.75
CA GLU A 223 17.56 24.83 -16.17
C GLU A 223 16.39 24.36 -17.06
N ASN A 224 15.94 23.12 -16.89
CA ASN A 224 14.82 22.58 -17.67
C ASN A 224 13.49 23.30 -17.38
N ALA A 225 13.22 23.63 -16.11
CA ALA A 225 12.02 24.38 -15.73
C ALA A 225 12.01 25.78 -16.34
N ILE A 226 13.12 26.52 -16.25
CA ILE A 226 13.28 27.83 -16.89
C ILE A 226 13.16 27.70 -18.41
N GLY A 227 13.74 26.66 -19.01
CA GLY A 227 13.64 26.40 -20.44
C GLY A 227 12.22 26.08 -20.91
N ILE A 228 11.44 25.32 -20.13
CA ILE A 228 10.02 25.04 -20.41
C ILE A 228 9.19 26.31 -20.27
N ILE A 229 9.44 27.10 -19.22
CA ILE A 229 8.79 28.41 -19.01
C ILE A 229 9.10 29.32 -20.20
N ALA A 230 10.36 29.42 -20.64
CA ALA A 230 10.77 30.23 -21.77
C ALA A 230 10.14 29.76 -23.10
N ALA A 231 10.09 28.44 -23.34
CA ALA A 231 9.43 27.85 -24.51
C ALA A 231 7.90 28.09 -24.50
N SER A 232 7.29 28.20 -23.31
CA SER A 232 5.84 28.31 -23.09
C SER A 232 5.35 29.75 -22.90
N LEU A 233 6.24 30.72 -22.71
CA LEU A 233 5.86 32.13 -22.48
C LEU A 233 5.40 32.85 -23.75
N ARG A 234 5.79 32.39 -24.95
CA ARG A 234 5.47 33.09 -26.21
C ARG A 234 3.97 33.14 -26.53
N PRO A 235 3.18 32.07 -26.36
CA PRO A 235 1.73 32.16 -26.47
C PRO A 235 1.16 33.31 -25.64
N ILE A 236 1.77 33.67 -24.50
CA ILE A 236 1.21 34.53 -23.43
C ILE A 236 1.25 36.04 -23.76
N LEU A 237 2.07 36.52 -24.70
CA LEU A 237 2.18 37.96 -24.98
C LEU A 237 1.02 38.50 -25.86
N PRO A 238 0.40 39.64 -25.50
CA PRO A 238 -0.66 40.27 -26.27
C PRO A 238 -0.06 41.01 -27.48
N GLY A 239 -0.18 40.43 -28.67
CA GLY A 239 0.30 41.07 -29.90
C GLY A 239 -0.10 40.40 -31.21
N SER A 240 -1.14 39.56 -31.24
CA SER A 240 -1.55 38.86 -32.47
C SER A 240 -2.45 39.67 -33.41
N SER A 241 -2.61 40.98 -33.20
CA SER A 241 -3.44 41.85 -34.06
C SER A 241 -2.64 42.64 -35.11
N TYR A 242 -1.31 42.49 -35.18
CA TYR A 242 -0.49 43.13 -36.22
C TYR A 242 0.07 42.07 -37.18
N TRP A 243 -0.79 41.59 -38.07
CA TRP A 243 -0.37 41.04 -39.36
C TRP A 243 -1.29 41.66 -40.42
N PRO A 244 -0.78 42.41 -41.40
CA PRO A 244 -1.65 42.99 -42.41
C PRO A 244 -2.31 41.85 -43.22
N PRO A 245 -3.59 41.96 -43.60
CA PRO A 245 -4.21 41.02 -44.52
C PRO A 245 -3.44 41.06 -45.84
N HIS A 246 -3.18 39.88 -46.39
CA HIS A 246 -2.60 39.74 -47.72
C HIS A 246 -3.64 40.27 -48.73
N ASN A 247 -3.38 41.42 -49.36
CA ASN A 247 -4.20 41.93 -50.45
C ASN A 247 -4.00 41.02 -51.67
N ASP A 248 -5.01 40.22 -52.00
CA ASP A 248 -5.11 39.46 -53.25
C ASP A 248 -5.95 40.23 -54.30
N ASP A 249 -5.92 41.56 -54.29
CA ASP A 249 -6.53 42.41 -55.32
C ASP A 249 -5.46 43.04 -56.21
N ALA A 250 -4.99 42.27 -57.19
CA ALA A 250 -4.29 42.77 -58.37
C ALA A 250 -4.76 42.00 -59.61
N SER A 251 -6.04 42.16 -59.97
CA SER A 251 -6.53 41.75 -61.29
C SER A 251 -6.19 42.81 -62.32
N THR A 252 -5.10 42.56 -63.06
CA THR A 252 -4.81 43.23 -64.33
C THR A 252 -5.84 42.81 -65.37
N ARG A 253 -6.51 43.79 -65.96
CA ARG A 253 -7.45 43.62 -67.08
C ARG A 253 -6.68 43.16 -68.32
N LEU A 254 -7.13 42.10 -68.98
CA LEU A 254 -6.89 41.82 -70.39
C LEU A 254 -8.17 41.23 -71.02
N PRO A 255 -8.54 41.61 -72.26
CA PRO A 255 -9.85 41.34 -72.82
C PRO A 255 -9.94 39.99 -73.56
N SER A 256 -11.15 39.43 -73.47
CA SER A 256 -11.83 38.44 -74.31
C SER A 256 -11.14 37.88 -75.57
N SER A 257 -11.16 36.55 -75.72
CA SER A 257 -11.71 35.89 -76.93
C SER A 257 -11.81 34.36 -76.85
N ARG A 258 -13.05 33.87 -77.08
CA ARG A 258 -13.48 32.73 -77.94
C ARG A 258 -13.35 31.24 -77.52
N LEU A 259 -14.43 30.53 -77.91
CA LEU A 259 -14.75 29.08 -77.93
C LEU A 259 -15.00 28.43 -76.55
N GLY A 260 -16.20 27.99 -76.16
CA GLY A 260 -17.15 27.08 -76.85
C GLY A 260 -16.57 25.66 -76.78
N THR A 261 -17.16 24.60 -76.22
CA THR A 261 -18.55 24.21 -75.91
C THR A 261 -18.45 22.93 -75.05
N ILE A 262 -19.46 22.63 -74.22
CA ILE A 262 -20.04 21.30 -73.87
C ILE A 262 -20.55 21.26 -72.41
N LEU A 263 -21.88 21.45 -72.32
CA LEU A 263 -22.89 20.71 -71.55
C LEU A 263 -22.60 20.22 -70.10
N THR A 264 -23.15 21.01 -69.18
CA THR A 264 -24.10 20.64 -68.11
C THR A 264 -23.73 19.60 -67.04
N LEU A 265 -23.43 20.13 -65.84
CA LEU A 265 -23.99 19.63 -64.57
C LEU A 265 -24.29 20.84 -63.68
N LYS A 266 -25.58 21.14 -63.50
CA LYS A 266 -26.09 22.15 -62.55
C LYS A 266 -25.68 21.74 -61.13
N LEU A 267 -24.67 22.39 -60.56
CA LEU A 267 -24.53 22.50 -59.11
C LEU A 267 -25.48 23.61 -58.60
N PRO A 268 -26.21 23.40 -57.49
CA PRO A 268 -27.05 24.44 -56.90
C PRO A 268 -26.18 25.61 -56.42
N PRO A 269 -26.71 26.84 -56.35
CA PRO A 269 -25.96 28.01 -55.92
C PRO A 269 -25.41 27.80 -54.51
N ALA A 270 -24.16 28.21 -54.32
CA ALA A 270 -23.51 28.24 -53.02
C ALA A 270 -24.41 28.99 -52.02
N HIS A 271 -24.91 28.26 -51.01
CA HIS A 271 -25.54 28.88 -49.87
C HIS A 271 -24.57 29.91 -49.30
N SER A 272 -25.04 31.16 -49.24
CA SER A 272 -24.55 32.18 -48.34
C SER A 272 -24.24 31.56 -46.99
N ASN A 273 -22.98 31.64 -46.57
CA ASN A 273 -22.59 31.36 -45.20
C ASN A 273 -23.23 32.44 -44.30
N GLU A 274 -24.50 32.26 -43.97
CA GLU A 274 -25.11 32.91 -42.83
C GLU A 274 -24.40 32.36 -41.58
N THR A 275 -23.60 33.23 -40.96
CA THR A 275 -23.21 33.11 -39.58
C THR A 275 -24.45 33.22 -38.70
N THR A 276 -25.21 32.12 -38.59
CA THR A 276 -26.27 32.00 -37.59
C THR A 276 -25.61 31.85 -36.21
N PRO A 277 -25.90 32.75 -35.26
CA PRO A 277 -25.46 32.57 -33.88
C PRO A 277 -26.11 31.30 -33.32
N ARG A 278 -25.38 30.61 -32.42
CA ARG A 278 -25.79 29.37 -31.76
C ARG A 278 -27.30 29.40 -31.40
N LYS A 279 -28.09 28.45 -31.91
CA LYS A 279 -29.32 28.07 -31.20
C LYS A 279 -28.88 27.49 -29.86
N ALA A 280 -29.10 28.24 -28.78
CA ALA A 280 -29.05 27.67 -27.44
C ALA A 280 -29.98 26.46 -27.41
N TRP A 281 -29.61 25.41 -26.67
CA TRP A 281 -30.49 24.26 -26.48
C TRP A 281 -31.88 24.77 -26.06
N GLY A 282 -32.92 24.31 -26.74
CA GLY A 282 -34.28 24.63 -26.31
C GLY A 282 -34.49 24.22 -24.85
N PRO A 283 -35.30 24.95 -24.07
CA PRO A 283 -35.50 24.68 -22.64
C PRO A 283 -35.95 23.23 -22.40
N GLU A 284 -36.70 22.63 -23.32
CA GLU A 284 -37.12 21.22 -23.24
C GLU A 284 -35.97 20.21 -23.39
N ILE A 285 -35.01 20.48 -24.29
CA ILE A 285 -33.85 19.60 -24.51
C ILE A 285 -32.89 19.69 -23.32
N LEU A 286 -32.69 20.90 -22.81
CA LEU A 286 -31.90 21.14 -21.61
C LEU A 286 -32.52 20.44 -20.38
N ALA A 287 -33.84 20.51 -20.22
CA ALA A 287 -34.55 19.82 -19.14
C ALA A 287 -34.43 18.29 -19.24
N LYS A 288 -34.61 17.70 -20.44
CA LYS A 288 -34.42 16.26 -20.67
C LYS A 288 -32.99 15.81 -20.37
N TYR A 289 -32.01 16.59 -20.81
CA TYR A 289 -30.60 16.30 -20.58
C TYR A 289 -30.23 16.38 -19.09
N ALA A 290 -30.69 17.43 -18.40
CA ALA A 290 -30.48 17.59 -16.96
C ALA A 290 -31.13 16.45 -16.16
N LEU A 291 -32.35 16.06 -16.50
CA LEU A 291 -33.07 14.97 -15.85
C LEU A 291 -32.35 13.62 -16.01
N ILE A 292 -31.96 13.26 -17.23
CA ILE A 292 -31.26 11.98 -17.49
C ILE A 292 -29.91 11.95 -16.77
N SER A 293 -29.19 13.07 -16.75
CA SER A 293 -27.89 13.18 -16.06
C SER A 293 -28.02 13.06 -14.53
N LEU A 294 -29.06 13.68 -13.96
CA LEU A 294 -29.36 13.60 -12.53
C LEU A 294 -29.73 12.17 -12.11
N VAL A 295 -30.65 11.54 -12.86
CA VAL A 295 -31.08 10.15 -12.61
C VAL A 295 -29.91 9.18 -12.73
N TRP A 296 -29.07 9.34 -13.76
CA TRP A 296 -27.86 8.54 -13.93
C TRP A 296 -26.86 8.75 -12.77
N GLY A 297 -26.65 9.99 -12.34
CA GLY A 297 -25.72 10.30 -11.23
C GLY A 297 -26.17 9.71 -9.89
N ILE A 298 -27.46 9.79 -9.57
CA ILE A 298 -28.04 9.16 -8.37
C ILE A 298 -27.88 7.64 -8.47
N ALA A 299 -28.29 7.04 -9.60
CA ALA A 299 -28.19 5.60 -9.81
C ALA A 299 -26.74 5.09 -9.73
N ALA A 300 -25.78 5.81 -10.30
CA ALA A 300 -24.36 5.49 -10.23
C ALA A 300 -23.79 5.61 -8.81
N THR A 301 -24.29 6.56 -8.01
CA THR A 301 -23.86 6.74 -6.62
C THR A 301 -24.42 5.63 -5.74
N ASP A 302 -25.72 5.34 -5.86
CA ASP A 302 -26.38 4.28 -5.10
C ASP A 302 -25.74 2.94 -5.39
N ILE A 303 -25.46 2.62 -6.66
CA ILE A 303 -24.88 1.34 -7.02
C ILE A 303 -23.44 1.18 -6.51
N LEU A 304 -22.63 2.25 -6.54
CA LEU A 304 -21.29 2.21 -5.96
C LEU A 304 -21.34 2.01 -4.44
N PHE A 305 -22.29 2.67 -3.76
CA PHE A 305 -22.48 2.52 -2.32
C PHE A 305 -22.91 1.09 -1.93
N LEU A 306 -23.85 0.51 -2.67
CA LEU A 306 -24.39 -0.83 -2.40
C LEU A 306 -23.40 -1.96 -2.68
N THR A 307 -22.37 -1.68 -3.47
CA THR A 307 -21.37 -2.67 -3.91
C THR A 307 -20.04 -2.52 -3.17
N GLU A 308 -19.89 -1.46 -2.38
CA GLU A 308 -18.73 -1.26 -1.53
C GLU A 308 -18.86 -2.12 -0.26
N ARG A 309 -18.18 -3.27 -0.24
CA ARG A 309 -17.99 -4.04 0.99
C ARG A 309 -16.91 -3.37 1.83
N ASN A 310 -17.32 -2.79 2.96
CA ASN A 310 -16.43 -2.03 3.81
C ASN A 310 -15.54 -2.95 4.67
N THR A 311 -14.27 -2.58 4.82
CA THR A 311 -13.35 -3.12 5.82
C THR A 311 -13.72 -2.68 7.24
N GLY A 312 -14.79 -1.91 7.43
CA GLY A 312 -15.16 -1.37 8.74
C GLY A 312 -14.21 -0.27 9.25
N ALA A 313 -13.37 0.30 8.39
CA ALA A 313 -12.58 1.49 8.71
C ALA A 313 -13.47 2.63 9.26
N ILE A 314 -13.01 3.27 10.33
CA ILE A 314 -13.82 4.21 11.12
C ILE A 314 -13.70 5.61 10.54
N CYS A 315 -14.83 6.30 10.35
CA CYS A 315 -14.87 7.74 10.08
C CYS A 315 -15.27 8.47 11.37
N PRO A 316 -14.35 9.16 12.07
CA PRO A 316 -14.63 9.72 13.40
C PRO A 316 -15.58 10.91 13.33
N ARG A 317 -16.45 11.04 14.34
CA ARG A 317 -17.27 12.24 14.52
C ARG A 317 -16.37 13.40 14.98
N GLY A 318 -16.28 14.47 14.18
CA GLY A 318 -15.58 15.70 14.57
C GLY A 318 -14.29 16.03 13.80
N PHE A 319 -13.97 15.32 12.72
CA PHE A 319 -12.92 15.75 11.81
C PHE A 319 -13.43 16.92 10.94
N TYR A 320 -13.11 18.17 11.33
CA TYR A 320 -13.65 19.37 10.66
C TYR A 320 -13.26 19.50 9.19
N ILE A 321 -12.11 18.95 8.78
CA ILE A 321 -11.67 18.96 7.37
C ILE A 321 -12.53 18.02 6.51
N GLU A 322 -13.05 16.92 7.06
CA GLU A 322 -13.90 16.00 6.30
C GLU A 322 -15.24 16.64 5.92
N ARG A 323 -15.77 17.55 6.75
CA ARG A 323 -16.96 18.35 6.37
C ARG A 323 -16.68 19.27 5.19
N MET A 324 -15.43 19.65 4.99
CA MET A 324 -15.00 20.43 3.83
C MET A 324 -14.72 19.55 2.62
N ILE A 325 -14.62 18.21 2.74
CA ILE A 325 -14.37 17.34 1.58
C ILE A 325 -15.52 17.43 0.57
N PRO A 326 -16.81 17.30 0.93
CA PRO A 326 -17.90 17.46 -0.04
C PRO A 326 -17.92 18.86 -0.67
N VAL A 327 -17.63 19.89 0.13
CA VAL A 327 -17.56 21.28 -0.35
C VAL A 327 -16.41 21.46 -1.33
N ALA A 328 -15.22 20.96 -0.99
CA ALA A 328 -14.05 20.99 -1.85
C ALA A 328 -14.28 20.17 -3.12
N GLN A 329 -14.90 18.99 -3.04
CA GLN A 329 -15.27 18.19 -4.20
C GLN A 329 -16.26 18.94 -5.10
N LEU A 330 -17.26 19.61 -4.52
CA LEU A 330 -18.21 20.42 -5.28
C LEU A 330 -17.55 21.62 -5.94
N VAL A 331 -16.64 22.31 -5.23
CA VAL A 331 -15.84 23.41 -5.78
C VAL A 331 -14.94 22.90 -6.91
N MET A 332 -14.28 21.75 -6.74
CA MET A 332 -13.43 21.13 -7.76
C MET A 332 -14.24 20.77 -9.01
N VAL A 333 -15.40 20.13 -8.85
CA VAL A 333 -16.29 19.80 -9.97
C VAL A 333 -16.79 21.06 -10.68
N ALA A 334 -17.10 22.13 -9.94
CA ALA A 334 -17.48 23.42 -10.52
C ALA A 334 -16.32 24.07 -11.29
N CYS A 335 -15.10 24.01 -10.75
CA CYS A 335 -13.89 24.46 -11.43
C CYS A 335 -13.64 23.66 -12.72
N ASP A 336 -13.73 22.33 -12.67
CA ASP A 336 -13.58 21.45 -13.82
C ASP A 336 -14.63 21.76 -14.90
N ALA A 337 -15.90 21.94 -14.51
CA ALA A 337 -16.96 22.32 -15.43
C ALA A 337 -16.71 23.68 -16.10
N CYS A 338 -16.20 24.66 -15.35
CA CYS A 338 -15.82 25.97 -15.88
C CYS A 338 -14.65 25.86 -16.87
N VAL A 339 -13.60 25.12 -16.51
CA VAL A 339 -12.42 24.88 -17.37
C VAL A 339 -12.82 24.16 -18.66
N VAL A 340 -13.57 23.06 -18.57
CA VAL A 340 -14.04 22.30 -19.73
C VAL A 340 -14.98 23.14 -20.61
N GLY A 341 -15.86 23.96 -20.01
CA GLY A 341 -16.74 24.87 -20.73
C GLY A 341 -15.98 25.99 -21.47
N GLN A 342 -14.98 26.60 -20.83
CA GLN A 342 -14.14 27.62 -21.44
C GLN A 342 -13.26 27.06 -22.56
N ILE A 343 -12.63 25.91 -22.34
CA ILE A 343 -11.82 25.24 -23.37
C ILE A 343 -12.70 24.81 -24.54
N GLY A 344 -13.88 24.23 -24.26
CA GLY A 344 -14.84 23.84 -25.28
C GLY A 344 -15.34 25.01 -26.11
N SER A 345 -15.63 26.17 -25.49
CA SER A 345 -16.05 27.36 -26.23
C SER A 345 -14.96 27.87 -27.18
N LEU A 346 -13.70 27.80 -26.75
CA LEU A 346 -12.54 28.17 -27.56
C LEU A 346 -12.21 27.15 -28.65
N CYS A 347 -12.37 25.85 -28.38
CA CYS A 347 -12.11 24.78 -29.36
C CYS A 347 -13.11 24.81 -30.52
N GLN A 348 -14.33 25.26 -30.26
CA GLN A 348 -15.40 25.39 -31.25
C GLN A 348 -15.32 26.69 -32.08
N ASP A 349 -14.52 27.65 -31.63
CA ASP A 349 -14.28 28.91 -32.35
C ASP A 349 -13.29 28.70 -33.52
N ARG A 350 -13.78 28.81 -34.76
CA ARG A 350 -13.03 28.45 -35.97
C ARG A 350 -11.84 29.38 -36.25
N GLU A 351 -11.88 30.62 -35.77
CA GLU A 351 -10.83 31.63 -36.01
C GLU A 351 -9.67 31.53 -34.99
N GLY A 352 -9.80 30.71 -33.95
CA GLY A 352 -8.94 30.73 -32.76
C GLY A 352 -8.22 29.43 -32.41
N ARG A 353 -7.86 28.56 -33.36
CA ARG A 353 -7.32 27.19 -33.09
C ARG A 353 -6.15 27.08 -32.10
N SER A 354 -5.37 28.15 -31.86
CA SER A 354 -4.26 28.15 -30.89
C SER A 354 -4.63 28.66 -29.48
N LYS A 355 -5.80 29.28 -29.31
CA LYS A 355 -6.27 29.83 -28.02
C LYS A 355 -6.58 28.74 -26.97
N PRO A 356 -7.23 27.60 -27.29
CA PRO A 356 -7.54 26.57 -26.30
C PRO A 356 -6.29 25.94 -25.69
N TRP A 357 -5.30 25.64 -26.54
CA TRP A 357 -4.03 25.05 -26.10
C TRP A 357 -3.18 26.00 -25.27
N ARG A 358 -3.22 27.31 -25.57
CA ARG A 358 -2.59 28.34 -24.73
C ARG A 358 -3.22 28.38 -23.34
N LEU A 359 -4.55 28.37 -23.26
CA LEU A 359 -5.27 28.39 -21.99
C LEU A 359 -5.00 27.11 -21.18
N LEU A 360 -5.02 25.95 -21.84
CA LEU A 360 -4.69 24.66 -21.23
C LEU A 360 -3.24 24.64 -20.69
N GLY A 361 -2.28 25.20 -21.44
CA GLY A 361 -0.90 25.36 -20.97
C GLY A 361 -0.77 26.25 -19.73
N ILE A 362 -1.56 27.33 -19.63
CA ILE A 362 -1.60 28.20 -18.44
C ILE A 362 -2.15 27.44 -17.23
N PHE A 363 -3.24 26.68 -17.41
CA PHE A 363 -3.81 25.87 -16.33
C PHE A 363 -2.83 24.81 -15.83
N PHE A 364 -2.13 24.11 -16.72
CA PHE A 364 -1.11 23.14 -16.31
C PHE A 364 0.07 23.80 -15.61
N LEU A 365 0.56 24.95 -16.08
CA LEU A 365 1.63 25.69 -15.41
C LEU A 365 1.20 26.21 -14.03
N ALA A 366 -0.03 26.72 -13.89
CA ALA A 366 -0.58 27.15 -12.61
C ALA A 366 -0.75 25.97 -11.65
N SER A 367 -1.28 24.85 -12.13
CA SER A 367 -1.41 23.61 -11.35
C SER A 367 -0.04 23.10 -10.88
N ALA A 368 0.94 23.05 -11.79
CA ALA A 368 2.31 22.68 -11.46
C ALA A 368 2.94 23.63 -10.42
N ALA A 369 2.69 24.94 -10.51
CA ALA A 369 3.16 25.91 -9.52
C ALA A 369 2.51 25.71 -8.13
N VAL A 370 1.21 25.43 -8.07
CA VAL A 370 0.50 25.12 -6.82
C VAL A 370 1.00 23.81 -6.21
N LEU A 371 1.14 22.75 -7.01
CA LEU A 371 1.71 21.47 -6.55
C LEU A 371 3.16 21.63 -6.10
N ALA A 372 3.94 22.48 -6.79
CA ALA A 372 5.29 22.80 -6.37
C ALA A 372 5.31 23.52 -5.01
N PHE A 373 4.41 24.49 -4.80
CA PHE A 373 4.25 25.21 -3.53
C PHE A 373 3.79 24.29 -2.39
N LEU A 374 2.76 23.46 -2.62
CA LEU A 374 2.30 22.46 -1.64
C LEU A 374 3.39 21.42 -1.35
N GLY A 375 4.17 21.03 -2.36
CA GLY A 375 5.33 20.16 -2.18
C GLY A 375 6.45 20.80 -1.33
N VAL A 376 6.67 22.11 -1.47
CA VAL A 376 7.58 22.89 -0.61
C VAL A 376 7.04 23.01 0.81
N TRP A 377 5.72 23.07 1.01
CA TRP A 377 5.14 23.04 2.36
C TRP A 377 5.26 21.65 3.01
N SER A 378 5.04 20.60 2.22
CA SER A 378 5.20 19.18 2.62
C SER A 378 6.64 18.84 3.04
N TYR A 379 7.64 19.53 2.48
CA TYR A 379 9.06 19.42 2.83
C TYR A 379 9.32 19.67 4.33
N PHE A 380 8.58 20.60 4.95
CA PHE A 380 8.80 20.98 6.35
C PHE A 380 8.28 19.92 7.34
N ASP A 381 7.54 18.90 6.87
CA ASP A 381 7.16 17.74 7.66
C ASP A 381 8.03 16.54 7.29
N ARG A 382 8.85 16.08 8.24
CA ARG A 382 9.81 14.98 8.06
C ARG A 382 9.17 13.68 7.57
N ASN A 383 7.93 13.40 7.97
CA ASN A 383 7.23 12.17 7.57
C ASN A 383 6.69 12.28 6.14
N ASN A 384 6.07 13.40 5.79
CA ASN A 384 5.58 13.65 4.42
C ASN A 384 6.75 13.76 3.43
N PHE A 385 7.89 14.27 3.91
CA PHE A 385 9.12 14.34 3.17
C PHE A 385 9.60 12.95 2.72
N ILE A 386 9.72 11.98 3.63
CA ILE A 386 10.12 10.60 3.31
C ILE A 386 9.17 9.96 2.30
N TRP A 387 7.85 10.11 2.48
CA TRP A 387 6.87 9.57 1.52
C TRP A 387 6.97 10.20 0.13
N SER A 388 7.25 11.50 0.05
CA SER A 388 7.46 12.19 -1.23
C SER A 388 8.79 11.82 -1.91
N VAL A 389 9.72 11.23 -1.14
CA VAL A 389 11.11 10.96 -1.55
C VAL A 389 11.50 9.46 -1.60
N PHE A 390 10.59 8.54 -1.31
CA PHE A 390 10.88 7.11 -1.45
C PHE A 390 9.75 6.43 -2.21
N LEU A 391 9.70 6.69 -3.52
CA LEU A 391 8.82 5.97 -4.44
C LEU A 391 9.41 4.58 -4.73
N THR A 392 8.69 3.53 -4.32
CA THR A 392 9.01 2.17 -4.73
C THR A 392 8.90 2.01 -6.25
N TRP A 393 9.53 0.99 -6.84
CA TRP A 393 9.38 0.71 -8.28
C TRP A 393 7.90 0.58 -8.68
N VAL A 394 7.07 -0.05 -7.84
CA VAL A 394 5.63 -0.14 -8.03
C VAL A 394 4.99 1.25 -8.10
N SER A 395 5.36 2.15 -7.17
CA SER A 395 4.87 3.53 -7.16
C SER A 395 5.29 4.31 -8.41
N VAL A 396 6.52 4.11 -8.90
CA VAL A 396 7.01 4.76 -10.13
C VAL A 396 6.26 4.23 -11.36
N ARG A 397 6.10 2.91 -11.47
CA ARG A 397 5.34 2.28 -12.56
C ARG A 397 3.91 2.78 -12.59
N ASP A 398 3.22 2.75 -11.46
CA ASP A 398 1.82 3.16 -11.36
C ASP A 398 1.68 4.65 -11.67
N LEU A 399 2.56 5.50 -11.14
CA LEU A 399 2.60 6.92 -11.47
C LEU A 399 2.78 7.15 -12.99
N ILE A 400 3.69 6.42 -13.65
CA ILE A 400 3.91 6.54 -15.10
C ILE A 400 2.66 6.08 -15.87
N LEU A 401 2.10 4.92 -15.54
CA LEU A 401 0.94 4.37 -16.23
C LEU A 401 -0.29 5.26 -16.04
N ASP A 402 -0.56 5.69 -14.82
CA ASP A 402 -1.69 6.57 -14.49
C ASP A 402 -1.51 7.95 -15.13
N SER A 403 -0.29 8.49 -15.16
CA SER A 403 0.01 9.77 -15.82
C SER A 403 -0.16 9.68 -17.34
N ILE A 404 0.30 8.58 -17.97
CA ILE A 404 0.08 8.34 -19.39
C ILE A 404 -1.42 8.19 -19.68
N GLY A 405 -2.13 7.41 -18.87
CA GLY A 405 -3.59 7.23 -18.99
C GLY A 405 -4.34 8.55 -18.87
N ALA A 406 -4.02 9.35 -17.86
CA ALA A 406 -4.60 10.68 -17.65
C ALA A 406 -4.28 11.63 -18.81
N ALA A 407 -3.03 11.67 -19.28
CA ALA A 407 -2.63 12.52 -20.40
C ALA A 407 -3.36 12.14 -21.70
N LEU A 408 -3.46 10.85 -22.01
CA LEU A 408 -4.21 10.35 -23.17
C LEU A 408 -5.70 10.69 -23.05
N ALA A 409 -6.29 10.55 -21.86
CA ALA A 409 -7.69 10.89 -21.61
C ALA A 409 -7.96 12.39 -21.78
N ILE A 410 -7.08 13.26 -21.24
CA ILE A 410 -7.20 14.71 -21.38
C ILE A 410 -7.03 15.14 -22.85
N LEU A 411 -6.00 14.65 -23.54
CA LEU A 411 -5.76 14.98 -24.95
C LEU A 411 -6.93 14.53 -25.85
N SER A 412 -7.45 13.33 -25.60
CA SER A 412 -8.62 12.80 -26.33
C SER A 412 -9.88 13.63 -26.03
N SER A 413 -10.08 14.05 -24.78
CA SER A 413 -11.20 14.89 -24.38
C SER A 413 -11.13 16.28 -25.00
N VAL A 414 -9.96 16.93 -24.99
CA VAL A 414 -9.74 18.23 -25.64
C VAL A 414 -9.96 18.15 -27.15
N TYR A 415 -9.53 17.06 -27.79
CA TYR A 415 -9.82 16.81 -29.19
C TYR A 415 -11.34 16.69 -29.43
N LEU A 416 -12.06 15.93 -28.60
CA LEU A 416 -13.51 15.76 -28.70
C LEU A 416 -14.29 17.06 -28.47
N LEU A 417 -13.83 17.95 -27.58
CA LEU A 417 -14.44 19.27 -27.32
C LEU A 417 -14.50 20.17 -28.55
N GLY A 418 -13.60 19.97 -29.52
CA GLY A 418 -13.63 20.68 -30.81
C GLY A 418 -14.80 20.26 -31.71
N PHE A 419 -15.47 19.15 -31.40
CA PHE A 419 -16.54 18.60 -32.22
C PHE A 419 -17.85 18.41 -31.44
N VAL A 420 -17.79 18.06 -30.16
CA VAL A 420 -18.93 17.67 -29.32
C VAL A 420 -19.19 18.73 -28.23
N HIS A 421 -20.44 18.83 -27.75
CA HIS A 421 -20.78 19.73 -26.65
C HIS A 421 -20.01 19.37 -25.35
N PRO A 422 -19.50 20.36 -24.59
CA PRO A 422 -18.71 20.11 -23.38
C PRO A 422 -19.35 19.16 -22.36
N THR A 423 -20.65 19.32 -22.13
CA THR A 423 -21.41 18.47 -21.20
C THR A 423 -21.47 17.02 -21.65
N ALA A 424 -21.52 16.74 -22.95
CA ALA A 424 -21.57 15.38 -23.48
C ALA A 424 -20.21 14.69 -23.34
N VAL A 425 -19.11 15.43 -23.55
CA VAL A 425 -17.74 14.94 -23.29
C VAL A 425 -17.55 14.61 -21.81
N GLY A 426 -18.00 15.49 -20.90
CA GLY A 426 -17.93 15.25 -19.46
C GLY A 426 -18.69 13.99 -19.01
N LEU A 427 -19.92 13.81 -19.51
CA LEU A 427 -20.72 12.61 -19.19
C LEU A 427 -20.13 11.32 -19.78
N THR A 428 -19.51 11.36 -20.97
CA THR A 428 -18.80 10.18 -21.50
C THR A 428 -17.64 9.73 -20.62
N VAL A 429 -16.84 10.69 -20.15
CA VAL A 429 -15.69 10.38 -19.29
C VAL A 429 -16.18 9.78 -17.98
N ALA A 430 -17.20 10.41 -17.36
CA ALA A 430 -17.81 9.91 -16.13
C ALA A 430 -18.44 8.52 -16.31
N ALA A 431 -19.21 8.30 -17.38
CA ALA A 431 -19.84 7.02 -17.70
C ALA A 431 -18.84 5.90 -17.93
N THR A 432 -17.78 6.15 -18.70
CA THR A 432 -16.73 5.15 -18.97
C THR A 432 -16.02 4.78 -17.67
N SER A 433 -15.77 5.74 -16.79
CA SER A 433 -15.12 5.53 -15.50
C SER A 433 -16.00 4.67 -14.56
N VAL A 434 -17.30 4.96 -14.50
CA VAL A 434 -18.27 4.17 -13.73
C VAL A 434 -18.40 2.75 -14.30
N LEU A 435 -18.45 2.59 -15.63
CA LEU A 435 -18.51 1.27 -16.29
C LEU A 435 -17.29 0.39 -15.96
N VAL A 436 -16.08 0.96 -15.96
CA VAL A 436 -14.86 0.23 -15.59
C VAL A 436 -14.89 -0.19 -14.12
N GLN A 437 -15.32 0.71 -13.22
CA GLN A 437 -15.49 0.36 -11.80
C GLN A 437 -16.54 -0.75 -11.62
N PHE A 438 -17.63 -0.67 -12.37
CA PHE A 438 -18.71 -1.65 -12.33
C PHE A 438 -18.25 -3.03 -12.80
N GLN A 439 -17.51 -3.10 -13.91
CA GLN A 439 -16.89 -4.34 -14.39
C GLN A 439 -15.96 -4.94 -13.34
N ARG A 440 -15.14 -4.12 -12.69
CA ARG A 440 -14.27 -4.56 -11.60
C ARG A 440 -15.06 -5.15 -10.43
N LYS A 441 -16.15 -4.50 -10.01
CA LYS A 441 -17.03 -4.99 -8.94
C LYS A 441 -17.76 -6.29 -9.29
N ILE A 442 -18.10 -6.49 -10.57
CA ILE A 442 -18.65 -7.76 -11.08
C ILE A 442 -17.61 -8.87 -10.96
N LEU A 443 -16.38 -8.62 -11.43
CA LEU A 443 -15.25 -9.56 -11.34
C LEU A 443 -14.94 -9.93 -9.89
N ASP A 444 -15.09 -8.99 -8.95
CA ASP A 444 -14.88 -9.21 -7.52
C ASP A 444 -16.06 -9.91 -6.81
N GLY A 445 -17.14 -10.25 -7.52
CA GLY A 445 -18.34 -10.90 -6.97
C GLY A 445 -19.19 -10.01 -6.04
N ALA A 446 -18.83 -8.74 -5.87
CA ALA A 446 -19.51 -7.81 -4.96
C ALA A 446 -20.96 -7.53 -5.39
N MET A 447 -21.24 -7.67 -6.67
CA MET A 447 -22.52 -7.35 -7.29
C MET A 447 -23.63 -8.39 -7.08
N ILE A 448 -23.29 -9.62 -6.67
CA ILE A 448 -24.26 -10.74 -6.55
C ILE A 448 -25.45 -10.37 -5.65
N GLY A 449 -25.19 -9.72 -4.51
CA GLY A 449 -26.24 -9.31 -3.56
C GLY A 449 -27.07 -8.10 -3.98
N VAL A 450 -26.59 -7.32 -4.96
CA VAL A 450 -27.34 -6.18 -5.50
C VAL A 450 -28.29 -6.64 -6.59
N TRP A 451 -27.83 -7.53 -7.46
CA TRP A 451 -28.63 -8.07 -8.55
C TRP A 451 -29.69 -9.09 -8.10
N SER A 452 -29.54 -9.69 -6.91
CA SER A 452 -30.59 -10.52 -6.32
C SER A 452 -31.85 -9.73 -5.95
N GLN A 453 -31.79 -8.39 -5.98
CA GLN A 453 -32.91 -7.51 -5.71
C GLN A 453 -33.37 -6.80 -6.99
N TRP A 454 -34.68 -6.79 -7.22
CA TRP A 454 -35.28 -6.22 -8.44
C TRP A 454 -34.90 -4.75 -8.69
N TRP A 455 -34.73 -3.97 -7.62
CA TRP A 455 -34.38 -2.56 -7.71
C TRP A 455 -32.89 -2.37 -8.07
N GLY A 456 -32.00 -3.31 -7.69
CA GLY A 456 -30.59 -3.29 -8.11
C GLY A 456 -30.43 -3.57 -9.60
N LEU A 457 -31.25 -4.45 -10.16
CA LEU A 457 -31.37 -4.68 -11.61
C LEU A 457 -31.82 -3.42 -12.37
N LEU A 458 -32.82 -2.71 -11.82
CA LEU A 458 -33.32 -1.46 -12.39
C LEU A 458 -32.22 -0.37 -12.40
N ILE A 459 -31.57 -0.14 -11.25
CA ILE A 459 -30.51 0.86 -11.10
C ILE A 459 -29.31 0.53 -12.03
N GLY A 460 -28.86 -0.73 -12.06
CA GLY A 460 -27.79 -1.16 -12.96
C GLY A 460 -28.11 -0.93 -14.44
N SER A 461 -29.35 -1.20 -14.86
CA SER A 461 -29.79 -0.95 -16.24
C SER A 461 -29.76 0.53 -16.60
N VAL A 462 -30.14 1.42 -15.67
CA VAL A 462 -30.06 2.87 -15.84
C VAL A 462 -28.60 3.33 -15.98
N VAL A 463 -27.70 2.82 -15.15
CA VAL A 463 -26.26 3.16 -15.21
C VAL A 463 -25.63 2.76 -16.55
N LEU A 464 -26.04 1.63 -17.13
CA LEU A 464 -25.52 1.08 -18.38
C LEU A 464 -26.07 1.76 -19.64
N LEU A 465 -27.36 2.15 -19.63
CA LEU A 465 -28.07 2.63 -20.82
C LEU A 465 -28.18 4.16 -20.93
N ALA A 466 -28.23 4.89 -19.80
CA ALA A 466 -28.38 6.35 -19.81
C ALA A 466 -27.23 7.09 -20.53
N PRO A 467 -25.95 6.68 -20.43
CA PRO A 467 -24.87 7.32 -21.17
C PRO A 467 -24.98 7.18 -22.70
N CYS A 468 -25.43 6.00 -23.17
CA CYS A 468 -25.71 5.76 -24.59
C CYS A 468 -26.82 6.68 -25.10
N LEU A 469 -27.87 6.87 -24.30
CA LEU A 469 -28.98 7.76 -24.63
C LEU A 469 -28.54 9.24 -24.67
N LEU A 470 -27.77 9.69 -23.67
CA LEU A 470 -27.22 11.05 -23.59
C LEU A 470 -26.34 11.38 -24.80
N LEU A 471 -25.49 10.44 -25.23
CA LEU A 471 -24.63 10.61 -26.40
C LEU A 471 -25.42 10.63 -27.72
N ARG A 472 -26.44 9.76 -27.83
CA ARG A 472 -27.30 9.73 -29.01
C ARG A 472 -28.10 11.02 -29.16
N LEU A 473 -28.62 11.57 -28.06
CA LEU A 473 -29.29 12.87 -28.02
C LEU A 473 -28.33 14.00 -28.43
N SER A 474 -27.09 13.97 -27.92
CA SER A 474 -26.07 14.98 -28.26
C SER A 474 -25.65 14.98 -29.73
N ILE A 475 -25.72 13.83 -30.43
CA ILE A 475 -25.32 13.72 -31.84
C ILE A 475 -26.48 14.02 -32.78
N SER A 476 -27.70 13.62 -32.40
CA SER A 476 -28.90 13.87 -33.20
C SER A 476 -29.18 15.35 -33.40
N ASP A 477 -28.70 16.19 -32.49
CA ASP A 477 -28.90 17.65 -32.49
C ASP A 477 -27.74 18.43 -33.14
N ALA A 478 -26.66 17.73 -33.52
CA ALA A 478 -25.46 18.36 -34.06
C ALA A 478 -25.45 18.31 -35.60
N ASP A 479 -26.14 19.25 -36.23
CA ASP A 479 -26.24 19.41 -37.71
C ASP A 479 -24.91 19.66 -38.44
N ARG A 480 -23.79 19.84 -37.71
CA ARG A 480 -22.52 20.37 -38.25
C ARG A 480 -21.39 19.36 -38.49
N PHE A 481 -21.60 18.07 -38.23
CA PHE A 481 -20.51 17.09 -38.31
C PHE A 481 -20.13 16.66 -39.74
N GLN A 482 -18.83 16.66 -40.06
CA GLN A 482 -18.29 15.96 -41.25
C GLN A 482 -18.67 14.46 -41.22
N SER A 483 -19.07 13.90 -42.36
CA SER A 483 -19.57 12.51 -42.48
C SER A 483 -18.62 11.45 -41.87
N ARG A 484 -17.30 11.67 -42.00
CA ARG A 484 -16.26 10.77 -41.50
C ARG A 484 -16.17 10.77 -39.97
N THR A 485 -16.20 11.93 -39.32
CA THR A 485 -16.16 12.08 -37.86
C THR A 485 -17.45 11.57 -37.20
N ARG A 486 -18.60 11.84 -37.85
CA ARG A 486 -19.91 11.26 -37.47
C ARG A 486 -19.83 9.73 -37.46
N SER A 487 -19.26 9.10 -38.50
CA SER A 487 -19.07 7.64 -38.56
C SER A 487 -18.18 7.07 -37.45
N HIS A 488 -17.10 7.76 -37.04
CA HIS A 488 -16.25 7.31 -35.94
C HIS A 488 -16.96 7.41 -34.58
N LEU A 489 -17.74 8.48 -34.37
CA LEU A 489 -18.48 8.69 -33.13
C LEU A 489 -19.67 7.72 -32.99
N TYR A 490 -20.38 7.41 -34.08
CA TYR A 490 -21.38 6.34 -34.09
C TYR A 490 -20.75 4.97 -33.78
N ARG A 491 -19.59 4.65 -34.36
CA ARG A 491 -18.85 3.42 -34.04
C ARG A 491 -18.48 3.36 -32.55
N TYR A 492 -18.01 4.46 -31.98
CA TYR A 492 -17.70 4.55 -30.55
C TYR A 492 -18.93 4.29 -29.67
N ILE A 493 -20.08 4.89 -30.00
CA ILE A 493 -21.34 4.63 -29.27
C ILE A 493 -21.77 3.18 -29.38
N HIS A 494 -21.67 2.57 -30.57
CA HIS A 494 -21.99 1.16 -30.74
C HIS A 494 -21.05 0.25 -29.95
N VAL A 495 -19.76 0.58 -29.86
CA VAL A 495 -18.80 -0.13 -29.00
C VAL A 495 -19.17 0.03 -27.53
N LEU A 496 -19.50 1.25 -27.08
CA LEU A 496 -19.89 1.52 -25.70
C LEU A 496 -21.18 0.79 -25.33
N CYS A 497 -22.21 0.83 -26.17
CA CYS A 497 -23.46 0.10 -25.91
C CYS A 497 -23.27 -1.41 -26.03
N GLY A 498 -22.35 -1.88 -26.88
CA GLY A 498 -21.93 -3.28 -26.95
C GLY A 498 -21.23 -3.74 -25.67
N LEU A 499 -20.35 -2.92 -25.10
CA LEU A 499 -19.73 -3.16 -23.79
C LEU A 499 -20.77 -3.14 -22.66
N SER A 500 -21.69 -2.17 -22.65
CA SER A 500 -22.80 -2.13 -21.69
C SER A 500 -23.69 -3.37 -21.78
N ALA A 501 -24.00 -3.84 -22.99
CA ALA A 501 -24.76 -5.05 -23.21
C ALA A 501 -23.99 -6.30 -22.79
N LEU A 502 -22.68 -6.37 -23.07
CA LEU A 502 -21.81 -7.45 -22.60
C LEU A 502 -21.80 -7.51 -21.07
N VAL A 503 -21.64 -6.36 -20.40
CA VAL A 503 -21.69 -6.25 -18.94
C VAL A 503 -23.03 -6.74 -18.39
N PHE A 504 -24.14 -6.31 -19.01
CA PHE A 504 -25.48 -6.75 -18.65
C PHE A 504 -25.62 -8.28 -18.83
N VAL A 505 -25.23 -8.84 -19.97
CA VAL A 505 -25.31 -10.29 -20.25
C VAL A 505 -24.43 -11.09 -19.29
N THR A 506 -23.18 -10.67 -19.05
CA THR A 506 -22.29 -11.32 -18.08
C THR A 506 -22.87 -11.26 -16.66
N SER A 507 -23.54 -10.17 -16.30
CA SER A 507 -24.22 -10.05 -15.01
C SER A 507 -25.42 -11.00 -14.88
N GLN A 508 -26.18 -11.21 -15.96
CA GLN A 508 -27.29 -12.17 -15.99
C GLN A 508 -26.80 -13.62 -15.95
N MET A 509 -25.67 -13.94 -16.58
CA MET A 509 -25.08 -15.28 -16.49
C MET A 509 -24.56 -15.62 -15.09
N ILE A 510 -24.05 -14.64 -14.34
CA ILE A 510 -23.66 -14.84 -12.93
C ILE A 510 -24.88 -15.11 -12.04
N LEU A 511 -26.01 -14.43 -12.27
CA LEU A 511 -27.27 -14.70 -11.57
C LEU A 511 -27.84 -16.10 -11.87
N ALA A 512 -27.57 -16.63 -13.07
CA ALA A 512 -27.99 -17.97 -13.47
C ALA A 512 -27.11 -19.07 -12.87
N SER A 513 -26.00 -18.74 -12.19
CA SER A 513 -25.26 -19.72 -11.38
C SER A 513 -26.05 -19.99 -10.09
N PRO A 514 -26.64 -21.19 -9.94
CA PRO A 514 -27.32 -21.54 -8.71
C PRO A 514 -26.24 -22.00 -7.74
N GLU A 515 -25.97 -21.22 -6.71
CA GLU A 515 -25.60 -21.69 -5.36
C GLU A 515 -25.25 -20.48 -4.48
N GLN A 516 -26.28 -19.79 -4.02
CA GLN A 516 -26.18 -19.12 -2.71
C GLN A 516 -26.52 -20.17 -1.65
N VAL A 517 -25.71 -21.24 -1.57
CA VAL A 517 -25.73 -22.14 -0.42
C VAL A 517 -25.42 -21.26 0.78
N ARG A 518 -26.31 -21.25 1.77
CA ARG A 518 -25.98 -20.69 3.08
C ARG A 518 -24.79 -21.48 3.60
N SER A 519 -23.61 -20.90 3.45
CA SER A 519 -22.40 -21.54 3.91
C SER A 519 -22.42 -21.61 5.43
N THR A 520 -22.24 -22.81 5.96
CA THR A 520 -22.03 -23.06 7.39
C THR A 520 -20.59 -23.51 7.59
N PRO A 521 -19.98 -23.25 8.75
CA PRO A 521 -18.64 -23.75 9.07
C PRO A 521 -18.64 -25.24 9.45
N ALA A 522 -19.78 -25.94 9.39
CA ALA A 522 -19.93 -27.33 9.84
C ALA A 522 -18.91 -28.28 9.21
N GLU A 523 -18.67 -28.15 7.90
CA GLU A 523 -17.68 -28.97 7.18
C GLU A 523 -16.25 -28.66 7.65
N LEU A 524 -15.93 -27.38 7.91
CA LEU A 524 -14.62 -26.98 8.45
C LEU A 524 -14.40 -27.55 9.85
N ILE A 525 -15.44 -27.54 10.70
CA ILE A 525 -15.39 -28.11 12.06
C ILE A 525 -15.18 -29.62 12.01
N ALA A 526 -15.92 -30.33 11.14
CA ALA A 526 -15.78 -31.77 10.96
C ALA A 526 -14.38 -32.16 10.44
N HIS A 527 -13.86 -31.47 9.43
CA HIS A 527 -12.52 -31.72 8.91
C HIS A 527 -11.43 -31.40 9.94
N ALA A 528 -11.53 -30.28 10.65
CA ALA A 528 -10.55 -29.88 11.67
C ALA A 528 -10.49 -30.87 12.84
N LYS A 529 -11.60 -31.54 13.18
CA LYS A 529 -11.61 -32.61 14.18
C LYS A 529 -10.74 -33.78 13.75
N ILE A 530 -10.92 -34.28 12.52
CA ILE A 530 -10.15 -35.40 11.96
C ILE A 530 -8.67 -35.03 11.86
N GLU A 531 -8.36 -33.82 11.36
CA GLU A 531 -6.98 -33.33 11.24
C GLU A 531 -6.32 -33.21 12.61
N SER A 532 -7.02 -32.65 13.60
CA SER A 532 -6.50 -32.54 14.97
C SER A 532 -6.25 -33.89 15.62
N GLU A 533 -7.15 -34.86 15.47
CA GLU A 533 -6.98 -36.21 16.04
C GLU A 533 -5.80 -36.96 15.39
N SER A 534 -5.64 -36.81 14.07
CA SER A 534 -4.47 -37.32 13.35
C SER A 534 -3.18 -36.69 13.85
N TRP A 535 -3.16 -35.36 14.01
CA TRP A 535 -2.00 -34.63 14.53
C TRP A 535 -1.63 -35.08 15.95
N ILE A 536 -2.60 -35.17 16.86
CA ILE A 536 -2.39 -35.58 18.25
C ILE A 536 -1.82 -37.00 18.32
N THR A 537 -2.35 -37.92 17.50
CA THR A 537 -1.84 -39.29 17.42
C THR A 537 -0.40 -39.32 16.92
N SER A 538 -0.04 -38.46 15.95
CA SER A 538 1.33 -38.35 15.47
C SER A 538 2.27 -37.62 16.44
N ALA A 539 1.75 -36.78 17.34
CA ALA A 539 2.54 -35.96 18.26
C ALA A 539 3.22 -36.77 19.37
N LYS A 540 2.64 -37.92 19.75
CA LYS A 540 3.14 -38.86 20.76
C LYS A 540 3.18 -40.28 20.22
N ARG A 541 3.75 -40.44 19.02
CA ARG A 541 3.88 -41.75 18.37
C ARG A 541 4.96 -42.59 19.05
N SER A 542 6.01 -41.95 19.53
CA SER A 542 7.14 -42.62 20.18
C SER A 542 6.85 -42.95 21.64
N THR A 543 6.90 -44.24 21.97
CA THR A 543 6.71 -44.77 23.34
C THR A 543 8.02 -45.15 24.04
N SER A 544 9.15 -45.10 23.34
CA SER A 544 10.47 -45.42 23.88
C SER A 544 11.51 -44.42 23.36
N LEU A 545 12.64 -44.30 24.06
CA LEU A 545 13.74 -43.44 23.63
C LEU A 545 14.25 -43.82 22.23
N LEU A 546 14.38 -45.13 21.94
CA LEU A 546 14.86 -45.61 20.64
C LEU A 546 13.90 -45.21 19.50
N THR A 547 12.58 -45.34 19.72
CA THR A 547 11.59 -44.94 18.73
C THR A 547 11.57 -43.43 18.53
N ALA A 548 11.71 -42.64 19.60
CA ALA A 548 11.80 -41.18 19.53
C ALA A 548 13.01 -40.70 18.71
N ILE A 549 14.17 -41.35 18.87
CA ILE A 549 15.38 -41.05 18.07
C ILE A 549 15.14 -41.40 16.60
N SER A 550 14.52 -42.55 16.32
CA SER A 550 14.22 -42.95 14.94
C SER A 550 13.24 -42.01 14.25
N GLU A 551 12.22 -41.54 14.96
CA GLU A 551 11.22 -40.60 14.45
C GLU A 551 11.84 -39.21 14.26
N TYR A 552 12.69 -38.76 15.18
CA TYR A 552 13.46 -37.52 15.02
C TYR A 552 14.29 -37.56 13.72
N ARG A 553 15.06 -38.64 13.50
CA ARG A 553 15.89 -38.81 12.30
C ARG A 553 15.03 -38.84 11.04
N ARG A 554 13.89 -39.54 11.08
CA ARG A 554 12.93 -39.61 9.96
C ARG A 554 12.34 -38.24 9.62
N ARG A 555 12.03 -37.44 10.63
CA ARG A 555 11.33 -36.15 10.49
C ARG A 555 12.27 -35.01 10.08
N TYR A 556 13.43 -34.89 10.73
CA TYR A 556 14.35 -33.77 10.54
C TYR A 556 15.59 -34.11 9.72
N GLY A 557 15.78 -35.38 9.33
CA GLY A 557 16.90 -35.81 8.49
C GLY A 557 18.28 -35.73 9.16
N MET A 558 18.33 -35.61 10.49
CA MET A 558 19.55 -35.45 11.29
C MET A 558 19.40 -36.16 12.65
N PRO A 559 20.49 -36.55 13.33
CA PRO A 559 20.41 -37.10 14.68
C PRO A 559 19.93 -36.05 15.70
N PRO A 560 19.30 -36.47 16.81
CA PRO A 560 18.93 -35.57 17.89
C PRO A 560 20.16 -34.95 18.56
N PRO A 561 20.02 -33.77 19.22
CA PRO A 561 21.13 -33.14 19.93
C PRO A 561 21.60 -33.99 21.13
N PRO A 562 22.82 -33.78 21.65
CA PRO A 562 23.25 -34.41 22.90
C PRO A 562 22.27 -34.13 24.05
N ASN A 563 22.23 -35.03 25.05
CA ASN A 563 21.28 -35.02 26.18
C ASN A 563 19.80 -35.17 25.79
N PHE A 564 19.52 -35.71 24.61
CA PHE A 564 18.15 -36.01 24.18
C PHE A 564 17.45 -37.04 25.09
N ASP A 565 18.20 -37.99 25.65
CA ASP A 565 17.70 -38.93 26.65
C ASP A 565 17.16 -38.22 27.90
N LYS A 566 17.88 -37.21 28.40
CA LYS A 566 17.47 -36.41 29.56
C LYS A 566 16.20 -35.63 29.27
N TRP A 567 16.11 -35.02 28.10
CA TRP A 567 14.89 -34.37 27.65
C TRP A 567 13.72 -35.34 27.50
N TYR A 568 13.94 -36.53 26.93
CA TYR A 568 12.91 -37.55 26.76
C TYR A 568 12.37 -38.03 28.11
N THR A 569 13.25 -38.30 29.07
CA THR A 569 12.86 -38.64 30.45
C THR A 569 12.05 -37.51 31.09
N PHE A 570 12.54 -36.27 31.02
CA PHE A 570 11.84 -35.10 31.56
C PHE A 570 10.44 -34.91 30.94
N ALA A 571 10.32 -35.06 29.62
CA ALA A 571 9.04 -34.94 28.91
C ALA A 571 8.07 -36.08 29.25
N THR A 572 8.58 -37.28 29.48
CA THR A 572 7.77 -38.46 29.86
C THR A 572 7.28 -38.35 31.30
N GLU A 573 8.14 -37.92 32.23
CA GLU A 573 7.79 -37.67 33.64
C GLU A 573 6.78 -36.52 33.79
N ALA A 574 6.87 -35.50 32.93
CA ALA A 574 5.88 -34.43 32.82
C ALA A 574 4.57 -34.85 32.13
N GLU A 575 4.45 -36.12 31.73
CA GLU A 575 3.31 -36.68 30.99
C GLU A 575 2.98 -35.89 29.72
N SER A 576 3.97 -35.32 29.04
CA SER A 576 3.70 -34.43 27.91
C SER A 576 2.94 -35.16 26.79
N PRO A 577 1.92 -34.53 26.18
CA PRO A 577 1.19 -35.10 25.04
C PRO A 577 1.96 -34.93 23.72
N VAL A 578 3.13 -34.28 23.72
CA VAL A 578 3.92 -34.02 22.51
C VAL A 578 5.37 -34.41 22.75
N ILE A 579 5.84 -35.41 22.00
CA ILE A 579 7.21 -35.94 22.03
C ILE A 579 7.89 -35.76 20.66
N ASP A 580 7.17 -36.00 19.56
CA ASP A 580 7.79 -36.11 18.24
C ASP A 580 7.74 -34.81 17.42
N ILE A 581 6.68 -34.00 17.61
CA ILE A 581 6.41 -32.81 16.76
C ILE A 581 6.90 -31.52 17.43
N PHE A 582 7.96 -30.94 16.86
CA PHE A 582 8.57 -29.68 17.24
C PHE A 582 9.04 -28.91 16.00
N ASP A 583 8.26 -28.98 14.91
CA ASP A 583 8.63 -28.46 13.59
C ASP A 583 8.88 -26.93 13.63
N GLN A 584 8.18 -26.20 14.50
CA GLN A 584 8.37 -24.76 14.71
C GLN A 584 9.79 -24.45 15.19
N ILE A 585 10.32 -25.22 16.16
CA ILE A 585 11.69 -25.04 16.67
C ILE A 585 12.67 -25.26 15.53
N HIS A 586 12.49 -26.33 14.76
CA HIS A 586 13.37 -26.64 13.65
C HIS A 586 13.35 -25.54 12.58
N SER A 587 12.17 -25.11 12.14
CA SER A 587 12.03 -24.05 11.12
C SER A 587 12.60 -22.70 11.58
N ASP A 588 12.46 -22.35 12.87
CA ASP A 588 13.02 -21.13 13.45
C ASP A 588 14.55 -21.14 13.48
N LEU A 589 15.15 -22.30 13.69
CA LEU A 589 16.59 -22.43 13.89
C LEU A 589 17.38 -22.65 12.60
N VAL A 590 16.77 -23.19 11.54
CA VAL A 590 17.45 -23.47 10.25
C VAL A 590 18.24 -22.27 9.71
N PRO A 591 17.72 -21.02 9.65
CA PRO A 591 18.50 -19.88 9.15
C PRO A 591 19.78 -19.60 9.96
N PHE A 592 19.81 -19.95 11.25
CA PHE A 592 20.99 -19.76 12.11
C PHE A 592 22.07 -20.82 11.86
N TRP A 593 21.71 -21.99 11.31
CA TRP A 593 22.70 -22.94 10.79
C TRP A 593 23.45 -22.37 9.58
N GLY A 594 22.88 -21.42 8.83
CA GLY A 594 23.59 -20.72 7.75
C GLY A 594 24.67 -19.74 8.23
N LEU A 595 24.69 -19.40 9.53
CA LEU A 595 25.71 -18.55 10.13
C LEU A 595 26.79 -19.40 10.81
N ARG A 596 28.03 -18.91 10.84
CA ARG A 596 29.09 -19.50 11.68
C ARG A 596 28.71 -19.39 13.16
N PRO A 597 28.88 -20.43 13.99
CA PRO A 597 28.52 -20.39 15.42
C PRO A 597 29.13 -19.21 16.17
N SER A 598 30.41 -18.90 15.92
CA SER A 598 31.09 -17.72 16.47
C SER A 598 30.41 -16.38 16.13
N VAL A 599 29.84 -16.25 14.93
CA VAL A 599 29.08 -15.05 14.53
C VAL A 599 27.75 -14.98 15.27
N VAL A 600 27.08 -16.12 15.49
CA VAL A 600 25.85 -16.16 16.29
C VAL A 600 26.14 -15.67 17.72
N ARG A 601 27.18 -16.21 18.36
CA ARG A 601 27.60 -15.79 19.71
C ARG A 601 27.99 -14.31 19.76
N GLN A 602 28.76 -13.82 18.79
CA GLN A 602 29.11 -12.40 18.68
C GLN A 602 27.88 -11.51 18.55
N ARG A 603 26.88 -11.92 17.76
CA ARG A 603 25.61 -11.20 17.61
C ARG A 603 24.79 -11.21 18.89
N THR A 604 24.79 -12.30 19.65
CA THR A 604 24.17 -12.35 20.99
C THR A 604 24.83 -11.34 21.92
N THR A 605 26.16 -11.34 22.03
CA THR A 605 26.90 -10.38 22.88
C THR A 605 26.59 -8.94 22.47
N TYR A 606 26.57 -8.66 21.16
CA TYR A 606 26.22 -7.33 20.64
C TYR A 606 24.84 -6.86 21.12
N LEU A 607 23.82 -7.74 21.13
CA LEU A 607 22.49 -7.37 21.61
C LEU A 607 22.50 -6.97 23.09
N LEU A 608 23.23 -7.72 23.91
CA LEU A 608 23.29 -7.52 25.36
C LEU A 608 24.07 -6.25 25.74
N GLU A 609 25.14 -5.93 25.01
CA GLU A 609 25.94 -4.72 25.19
C GLU A 609 25.27 -3.42 24.70
N HIS A 610 24.02 -3.51 24.21
CA HIS A 610 23.21 -2.39 23.72
C HIS A 610 21.85 -2.31 24.44
N PRO A 611 21.81 -1.93 25.74
CA PRO A 611 20.60 -2.02 26.57
C PRO A 611 19.41 -1.19 26.07
N GLN A 612 19.63 -0.13 25.29
CA GLN A 612 18.58 0.66 24.64
C GLN A 612 17.70 -0.14 23.67
N LEU A 613 18.10 -1.35 23.29
CA LEU A 613 17.31 -2.27 22.47
C LEU A 613 16.23 -3.03 23.27
N SER A 614 16.14 -2.83 24.58
CA SER A 614 15.25 -3.57 25.48
C SER A 614 15.39 -5.09 25.34
N ILE A 615 16.64 -5.58 25.34
CA ILE A 615 16.97 -7.01 25.31
C ILE A 615 17.44 -7.45 26.69
N GLY A 616 16.89 -8.55 27.20
CA GLY A 616 17.34 -9.19 28.44
C GLY A 616 18.22 -10.40 28.14
N GLY A 617 19.29 -10.60 28.93
CA GLY A 617 20.21 -11.71 28.75
C GLY A 617 20.07 -12.78 29.81
N ILE A 618 20.26 -14.04 29.39
CA ILE A 618 20.47 -15.18 30.29
C ILE A 618 21.78 -15.86 29.90
N LEU A 619 22.66 -16.05 30.88
CA LEU A 619 23.86 -16.88 30.77
C LEU A 619 23.62 -18.19 31.50
N ILE A 620 23.86 -19.30 30.80
CA ILE A 620 23.91 -20.64 31.39
C ILE A 620 25.37 -21.06 31.39
N LYS A 621 25.89 -21.39 32.57
CA LYS A 621 27.27 -21.84 32.77
C LYS A 621 27.34 -22.90 33.84
N ASP A 622 27.90 -24.07 33.52
CA ASP A 622 28.03 -25.21 34.45
C ASP A 622 26.68 -25.56 35.14
N GLY A 623 25.59 -25.49 34.38
CA GLY A 623 24.23 -25.72 34.89
C GLY A 623 23.65 -24.60 35.78
N ARG A 624 24.37 -23.49 35.98
CA ARG A 624 23.91 -22.31 36.75
C ARG A 624 23.41 -21.22 35.82
N ILE A 625 22.39 -20.48 36.26
CA ILE A 625 21.74 -19.43 35.49
C ILE A 625 21.99 -18.05 36.10
N GLU A 626 22.56 -17.16 35.31
CA GLU A 626 22.77 -15.75 35.61
C GLU A 626 21.98 -14.86 34.65
N ILE A 627 21.38 -13.79 35.19
CA ILE A 627 20.64 -12.80 34.41
C ILE A 627 21.58 -11.64 34.10
N SER A 628 21.55 -11.13 32.87
CA SER A 628 22.44 -10.03 32.47
C SER A 628 22.26 -8.78 33.34
N PRO A 629 23.35 -8.05 33.63
CA PRO A 629 23.23 -6.72 34.21
C PRO A 629 22.50 -5.78 33.24
N HIS A 630 22.06 -4.62 33.74
CA HIS A 630 21.49 -3.53 32.90
C HIS A 630 20.15 -3.82 32.22
N ILE A 631 19.26 -4.56 32.88
CA ILE A 631 17.85 -4.67 32.47
C ILE A 631 17.03 -3.60 33.20
N ARG A 632 16.18 -2.85 32.47
CA ARG A 632 15.27 -1.87 33.10
C ARG A 632 14.39 -2.56 34.13
N GLY A 633 14.27 -1.97 35.33
CA GLY A 633 13.50 -2.56 36.43
C GLY A 633 12.06 -2.93 36.08
N THR A 634 11.41 -2.17 35.18
CA THR A 634 10.05 -2.46 34.71
C THR A 634 9.91 -3.76 33.92
N HIS A 635 10.99 -4.28 33.32
CA HIS A 635 10.99 -5.49 32.50
C HIS A 635 11.76 -6.66 33.14
N ARG A 636 12.48 -6.43 34.25
CA ARG A 636 13.31 -7.47 34.90
C ARG A 636 12.52 -8.73 35.29
N TRP A 637 11.26 -8.55 35.71
CA TRP A 637 10.37 -9.66 36.04
C TRP A 637 10.28 -10.72 34.93
N MET A 638 10.39 -10.33 33.66
CA MET A 638 10.34 -11.27 32.54
C MET A 638 11.52 -12.24 32.60
N MET A 639 12.72 -11.75 32.91
CA MET A 639 13.92 -12.57 33.01
C MET A 639 13.92 -13.42 34.27
N ASP A 640 13.39 -12.91 35.39
CA ASP A 640 13.23 -13.71 36.61
C ASP A 640 12.27 -14.90 36.38
N VAL A 641 11.17 -14.68 35.64
CA VAL A 641 10.21 -15.74 35.27
C VAL A 641 10.80 -16.69 34.23
N THR A 642 11.54 -16.20 33.23
CA THR A 642 12.22 -17.06 32.25
C THR A 642 13.30 -17.90 32.94
N LYS A 643 14.04 -17.36 33.91
CA LYS A 643 14.99 -18.12 34.73
C LYS A 643 14.31 -19.27 35.46
N SER A 644 13.20 -19.02 36.16
CA SER A 644 12.49 -20.08 36.91
C SER A 644 11.88 -21.17 36.01
N MET A 645 11.60 -20.84 34.75
CA MET A 645 11.20 -21.83 33.74
C MET A 645 12.36 -22.75 33.33
N ILE A 646 13.59 -22.24 33.24
CA ILE A 646 14.78 -22.99 32.76
C ILE A 646 15.46 -23.78 33.89
N GLU A 647 15.47 -23.24 35.10
CA GLU A 647 16.20 -23.78 36.26
C GLU A 647 16.01 -25.29 36.52
N PRO A 648 14.80 -25.89 36.36
CA PRO A 648 14.60 -27.32 36.61
C PRO A 648 15.41 -28.28 35.73
N PHE A 649 15.88 -27.83 34.57
CA PHE A 649 16.63 -28.67 33.62
C PHE A 649 17.98 -28.07 33.21
N ALA A 650 18.38 -26.96 33.83
CA ALA A 650 19.59 -26.22 33.47
C ALA A 650 20.88 -27.05 33.55
N GLN A 651 20.95 -28.01 34.49
CA GLN A 651 22.10 -28.90 34.68
C GLN A 651 22.43 -29.79 33.47
N TRP A 652 21.49 -29.97 32.53
CA TRP A 652 21.68 -30.76 31.31
C TRP A 652 21.88 -29.90 30.06
N LEU A 653 21.87 -28.59 30.20
CA LEU A 653 22.12 -27.67 29.10
C LEU A 653 23.63 -27.37 28.99
N PRO A 654 24.15 -27.21 27.76
CA PRO A 654 25.51 -26.73 27.59
C PRO A 654 25.61 -25.23 27.89
N ASP A 655 26.84 -24.75 28.01
CA ASP A 655 27.12 -23.33 28.23
C ASP A 655 26.65 -22.50 27.03
N MET A 656 25.85 -21.47 27.30
CA MET A 656 25.31 -20.58 26.26
C MET A 656 24.88 -19.22 26.79
N GLN A 657 24.83 -18.26 25.89
CA GLN A 657 24.23 -16.93 26.11
C GLN A 657 22.96 -16.80 25.28
N LEU A 658 21.92 -16.25 25.89
CA LEU A 658 20.60 -16.07 25.29
C LEU A 658 20.20 -14.60 25.37
N ALA A 659 19.52 -14.11 24.33
CA ALA A 659 19.05 -12.74 24.22
C ALA A 659 17.53 -12.73 23.97
N PHE A 660 16.77 -12.21 24.92
CA PHE A 660 15.30 -12.18 24.92
C PHE A 660 14.77 -10.78 24.64
N ASN A 661 13.84 -10.67 23.70
CA ASN A 661 13.10 -9.43 23.45
C ASN A 661 12.15 -9.13 24.62
N LEU A 662 12.31 -7.98 25.24
CA LEU A 662 11.46 -7.55 26.37
C LEU A 662 10.29 -6.67 25.92
N ASP A 663 10.30 -6.15 24.69
CA ASP A 663 9.20 -5.35 24.14
C ASP A 663 8.13 -6.24 23.46
N ASP A 664 6.93 -5.69 23.28
CA ASP A 664 5.78 -6.39 22.67
C ASP A 664 6.01 -6.73 21.18
N GLU A 665 6.66 -5.83 20.43
CA GLU A 665 6.88 -5.96 18.98
C GLU A 665 8.09 -6.83 18.61
N CYS A 666 7.94 -7.68 17.59
CA CYS A 666 9.04 -8.46 17.00
C CYS A 666 10.13 -7.59 16.34
N ARG A 667 11.36 -8.14 16.23
CA ARG A 667 12.57 -7.36 15.92
C ARG A 667 13.21 -7.68 14.57
N ILE A 668 13.22 -8.93 14.13
CA ILE A 668 14.13 -9.37 13.06
C ILE A 668 13.37 -9.56 11.75
N SER A 669 13.59 -8.68 10.77
CA SER A 669 12.95 -8.76 9.45
C SER A 669 14.00 -8.76 8.34
N VAL A 670 14.43 -9.97 7.99
CA VAL A 670 15.50 -10.19 7.00
C VAL A 670 14.93 -10.13 5.58
N PRO A 671 15.59 -9.44 4.62
CA PRO A 671 15.18 -9.46 3.23
C PRO A 671 15.11 -10.86 2.65
N TYR A 672 14.13 -11.12 1.76
CA TYR A 672 13.81 -12.46 1.26
C TYR A 672 15.01 -13.21 0.68
N GLY A 673 15.81 -12.55 -0.16
CA GLY A 673 16.98 -13.17 -0.79
C GLY A 673 18.07 -13.58 0.20
N GLU A 674 18.29 -12.77 1.23
CA GLU A 674 19.26 -13.08 2.30
C GLU A 674 18.74 -14.21 3.19
N MET A 675 17.47 -14.16 3.59
CA MET A 675 16.84 -15.23 4.38
C MET A 675 16.92 -16.57 3.65
N ARG A 676 16.56 -16.62 2.36
CA ARG A 676 16.63 -17.84 1.56
C ARG A 676 18.05 -18.42 1.46
N THR A 677 19.06 -17.55 1.35
CA THR A 677 20.47 -17.97 1.32
C THR A 677 20.86 -18.61 2.65
N LEU A 678 20.56 -17.93 3.77
CA LEU A 678 20.84 -18.44 5.11
C LEU A 678 20.12 -19.76 5.40
N THR A 679 18.87 -19.90 4.96
CA THR A 679 18.11 -21.16 5.08
C THR A 679 18.76 -22.29 4.27
N ASN A 680 19.16 -22.05 3.02
CA ASN A 680 19.81 -23.06 2.18
C ASN A 680 21.15 -23.50 2.76
N ASP A 681 22.00 -22.54 3.16
CA ASP A 681 23.29 -22.81 3.79
C ASP A 681 23.10 -23.59 5.10
N GLY A 682 22.03 -23.29 5.84
CA GLY A 682 21.65 -24.00 7.06
C GLY A 682 21.26 -25.46 6.81
N LEU A 683 20.44 -25.73 5.80
CA LEU A 683 20.10 -27.09 5.38
C LEU A 683 21.34 -27.88 4.91
N GLU A 684 22.26 -27.23 4.21
CA GLU A 684 23.54 -27.84 3.83
C GLU A 684 24.36 -28.22 5.07
N SER A 685 24.50 -27.33 6.05
CA SER A 685 25.20 -27.61 7.31
C SER A 685 24.56 -28.76 8.08
N GLN A 686 23.24 -28.84 8.14
CA GLN A 686 22.51 -29.98 8.75
C GLN A 686 22.75 -31.30 8.02
N SER A 687 22.88 -31.27 6.68
CA SER A 687 23.17 -32.47 5.88
C SER A 687 24.57 -33.04 6.14
N LYS A 688 25.54 -32.22 6.53
CA LYS A 688 26.88 -32.69 6.92
C LYS A 688 26.83 -33.50 8.21
N LEU A 689 25.99 -33.08 9.17
CA LEU A 689 25.79 -33.81 10.42
C LEU A 689 25.19 -35.19 10.19
N SER A 690 24.22 -35.31 9.29
CA SER A 690 23.59 -36.61 9.01
C SER A 690 24.54 -37.62 8.35
N ALA A 691 25.63 -37.16 7.74
CA ALA A 691 26.68 -38.01 7.17
C ALA A 691 27.73 -38.48 8.19
N GLN A 692 27.73 -37.96 9.42
CA GLN A 692 28.72 -38.32 10.43
C GLN A 692 28.52 -39.74 10.96
N LYS A 693 29.62 -40.48 11.10
CA LYS A 693 29.61 -41.85 11.66
C LYS A 693 29.78 -41.89 13.18
N GLN A 694 30.38 -40.86 13.75
CA GLN A 694 30.63 -40.75 15.19
C GLN A 694 30.04 -39.42 15.66
N LEU A 695 29.15 -39.50 16.65
CA LEU A 695 28.51 -38.33 17.25
C LEU A 695 29.24 -37.95 18.53
N LEU A 696 29.41 -36.64 18.74
CA LEU A 696 30.09 -36.08 19.90
C LEU A 696 29.10 -35.49 20.91
N PRO A 697 29.40 -35.53 22.22
CA PRO A 697 28.68 -34.75 23.22
C PRO A 697 28.98 -33.26 23.06
N PHE A 698 28.22 -32.40 23.75
CA PHE A 698 28.48 -30.95 23.75
C PHE A 698 29.94 -30.63 24.11
N SER A 699 30.52 -29.64 23.41
CA SER A 699 31.88 -29.20 23.67
C SER A 699 31.97 -28.50 25.03
N GLN A 700 33.11 -28.62 25.72
CA GLN A 700 33.42 -27.74 26.86
C GLN A 700 33.80 -26.35 26.33
N THR A 701 33.13 -25.32 26.86
CA THR A 701 33.26 -23.86 26.62
C THR A 701 34.00 -23.38 25.36
N GLN A 702 33.25 -22.74 24.46
CA GLN A 702 33.79 -21.96 23.33
C GLN A 702 33.18 -20.55 23.27
N SER A 703 33.25 -19.73 24.32
CA SER A 703 33.22 -18.23 24.29
C SER A 703 33.21 -17.63 25.70
N PRO A 704 33.76 -16.42 25.91
CA PRO A 704 34.04 -15.87 27.23
C PRO A 704 32.74 -15.48 27.99
N PRO A 705 32.82 -15.33 29.33
CA PRO A 705 31.80 -14.60 30.10
C PRO A 705 31.60 -13.20 29.50
N TRP A 706 30.47 -12.55 29.83
CA TRP A 706 30.26 -11.15 29.46
C TRP A 706 31.52 -10.31 29.75
N SER A 707 31.85 -9.36 28.89
CA SER A 707 33.06 -8.56 29.06
C SER A 707 33.05 -7.88 30.43
N GLU A 708 34.20 -7.84 31.11
CA GLU A 708 34.34 -7.11 32.38
C GLU A 708 33.91 -5.65 32.23
N GLU A 709 34.09 -5.07 31.04
CA GLU A 709 33.60 -3.74 30.70
C GLU A 709 32.06 -3.67 30.75
N TYR A 710 31.34 -4.64 30.19
CA TYR A 710 29.89 -4.69 30.24
C TYR A 710 29.36 -4.91 31.66
N LEU A 711 30.00 -5.80 32.42
CA LEU A 711 29.62 -6.12 33.79
C LEU A 711 29.75 -4.91 34.74
N ASN A 712 30.84 -4.16 34.58
CA ASN A 712 31.20 -3.06 35.47
C ASN A 712 30.81 -1.66 34.94
N GLN A 713 30.07 -1.58 33.83
CA GLN A 713 29.64 -0.30 33.24
C GLN A 713 28.52 0.38 34.04
N ASP A 714 28.66 1.70 34.27
CA ASP A 714 27.66 2.54 34.93
C ASP A 714 26.49 2.90 33.99
N GLU A 715 25.59 3.80 34.43
CA GLU A 715 24.41 4.27 33.67
C GLU A 715 24.71 4.82 32.27
N THR A 716 25.97 5.15 31.95
CA THR A 716 26.39 5.58 30.61
C THR A 716 26.16 4.53 29.50
N ILE A 717 26.02 3.24 29.86
CA ILE A 717 25.74 2.17 28.88
C ILE A 717 24.42 2.40 28.13
N TRP A 718 23.45 3.09 28.74
CA TRP A 718 22.16 3.41 28.14
C TRP A 718 22.24 4.46 27.02
N GLU A 719 23.37 5.16 26.88
CA GLU A 719 23.63 6.11 25.80
C GLU A 719 24.21 5.45 24.55
N LYS A 720 24.70 4.20 24.66
CA LYS A 720 25.14 3.44 23.49
C LYS A 720 23.94 3.33 22.53
N THR A 721 24.18 3.46 21.23
CA THR A 721 23.15 3.30 20.22
C THR A 721 23.62 2.31 19.18
N SER A 722 22.69 1.52 18.64
CA SER A 722 23.01 0.58 17.57
C SER A 722 22.68 1.19 16.23
N SER A 723 23.61 1.14 15.28
CA SER A 723 23.35 1.50 13.89
C SER A 723 22.63 0.38 13.09
N LEU A 724 22.55 -0.83 13.65
CA LEU A 724 21.96 -2.01 13.01
C LEU A 724 20.46 -2.14 13.30
N PHE A 725 19.98 -1.42 14.30
CA PHE A 725 18.60 -1.37 14.74
C PHE A 725 18.03 0.02 14.51
N LEU A 726 16.90 0.11 13.78
CA LEU A 726 16.35 1.38 13.32
C LEU A 726 15.01 1.66 14.01
N ALA A 727 14.97 2.64 14.92
CA ALA A 727 13.72 3.04 15.56
C ALA A 727 12.70 3.55 14.52
N ARG A 728 11.53 2.91 14.48
CA ARG A 728 10.44 3.15 13.53
C ARG A 728 9.06 3.17 14.19
N SER A 729 9.01 3.49 15.49
CA SER A 729 7.75 3.70 16.22
C SER A 729 6.88 4.78 15.57
N ARG A 730 5.56 4.62 15.66
CA ARG A 730 4.53 5.59 15.20
C ARG A 730 4.52 5.84 13.69
N SER A 731 5.06 4.91 12.91
CA SER A 731 5.15 5.02 11.46
C SER A 731 4.73 3.73 10.78
N ALA A 732 4.14 3.83 9.58
CA ALA A 732 3.72 2.67 8.81
C ALA A 732 4.95 1.86 8.38
N MET A 733 4.98 0.57 8.75
CA MET A 733 6.16 -0.28 8.57
C MET A 733 6.03 -1.29 7.42
N PHE A 734 4.81 -1.53 6.92
CA PHE A 734 4.52 -2.60 5.96
C PHE A 734 5.43 -2.56 4.72
N ASN A 735 5.53 -1.42 4.04
CA ASN A 735 6.31 -1.32 2.81
C ASN A 735 7.83 -1.35 3.05
N GLU A 736 8.31 -0.90 4.21
CA GLU A 736 9.75 -0.79 4.50
C GLU A 736 10.34 -2.11 5.03
N TRP A 737 9.51 -2.93 5.69
CA TRP A 737 9.95 -4.12 6.43
C TRP A 737 9.25 -5.43 5.99
N ILE A 738 7.94 -5.40 5.68
CA ILE A 738 7.21 -6.61 5.25
C ILE A 738 7.45 -6.91 3.78
N SER A 739 7.18 -5.96 2.88
CA SER A 739 7.34 -6.18 1.42
C SER A 739 8.74 -6.71 1.01
N PRO A 740 9.86 -6.21 1.57
CA PRO A 740 11.20 -6.72 1.24
C PRO A 740 11.52 -8.13 1.77
N SER A 741 10.81 -8.61 2.80
CA SER A 741 10.96 -9.98 3.32
C SER A 741 10.12 -11.00 2.54
N CYS A 742 9.25 -10.52 1.63
CA CYS A 742 8.43 -11.36 0.77
C CYS A 742 9.12 -11.74 -0.56
N PRO A 743 8.70 -12.84 -1.20
CA PRO A 743 9.13 -13.18 -2.56
C PRO A 743 8.94 -12.02 -3.55
N PRO A 744 9.86 -11.78 -4.50
CA PRO A 744 9.75 -10.68 -5.46
C PRO A 744 8.48 -10.72 -6.33
N ASP A 745 7.93 -11.92 -6.56
CA ASP A 745 6.74 -12.17 -7.35
C ASP A 745 5.44 -12.14 -6.55
N SER A 746 5.50 -11.87 -5.24
CA SER A 746 4.32 -11.80 -4.37
C SER A 746 3.43 -10.57 -4.67
N PRO A 747 2.10 -10.63 -4.41
CA PRO A 747 1.18 -9.52 -4.61
C PRO A 747 1.62 -8.19 -3.98
N VAL A 748 2.20 -8.21 -2.77
CA VAL A 748 2.70 -7.01 -2.09
C VAL A 748 3.81 -6.28 -2.84
N ASN A 749 4.58 -7.02 -3.65
CA ASN A 749 5.65 -6.47 -4.49
C ASN A 749 5.16 -6.14 -5.90
N ARG A 750 3.94 -6.54 -6.29
CA ARG A 750 3.35 -6.25 -7.60
C ARG A 750 2.51 -4.98 -7.63
N TYR A 751 1.77 -4.65 -6.58
CA TYR A 751 0.89 -3.47 -6.53
C TYR A 751 0.63 -2.99 -5.10
N HIS A 752 0.28 -1.71 -4.96
CA HIS A 752 -0.15 -1.11 -3.69
C HIS A 752 -1.67 -1.11 -3.54
N TRP A 753 -2.16 -1.42 -2.34
CA TRP A 753 -3.59 -1.31 -2.04
C TRP A 753 -3.92 0.03 -1.39
N TRP A 754 -4.43 0.99 -2.17
CA TRP A 754 -4.71 2.34 -1.66
C TRP A 754 -6.09 2.50 -1.00
N ASN A 755 -7.05 1.63 -1.34
CA ASN A 755 -8.43 1.77 -0.87
C ASN A 755 -8.62 1.17 0.53
N ARG A 756 -8.43 1.99 1.57
CA ARG A 756 -8.60 1.57 2.97
C ARG A 756 -10.03 1.19 3.34
N LYS A 757 -11.03 1.64 2.57
CA LYS A 757 -12.45 1.39 2.85
C LYS A 757 -12.93 0.08 2.24
N ALA A 758 -12.48 -0.28 1.05
CA ALA A 758 -12.97 -1.47 0.34
C ALA A 758 -12.26 -2.75 0.78
N LYS A 759 -13.04 -3.84 0.90
CA LYS A 759 -12.54 -5.20 1.08
C LYS A 759 -11.75 -5.64 -0.15
N CYS A 760 -10.56 -6.20 0.05
CA CYS A 760 -9.83 -6.92 -0.99
C CYS A 760 -10.24 -8.39 -1.01
N SER A 761 -11.23 -8.76 -1.84
CA SER A 761 -11.69 -10.16 -1.95
C SER A 761 -10.59 -11.10 -2.43
N SER A 762 -9.75 -10.66 -3.39
CA SER A 762 -8.63 -11.46 -3.90
C SER A 762 -7.50 -11.66 -2.87
N CYS A 763 -7.41 -10.79 -1.87
CA CYS A 763 -6.44 -10.94 -0.77
C CYS A 763 -6.91 -11.96 0.26
N SER A 764 -8.22 -12.02 0.54
CA SER A 764 -8.79 -12.95 1.53
C SER A 764 -9.11 -14.33 0.93
N SER A 765 -9.52 -14.41 -0.34
CA SER A 765 -9.95 -15.66 -0.97
C SER A 765 -8.98 -16.85 -0.85
N PRO A 766 -7.63 -16.69 -0.89
CA PRO A 766 -6.72 -17.84 -0.83
C PRO A 766 -6.77 -18.64 0.48
N HIS A 767 -7.21 -18.03 1.58
CA HIS A 767 -7.30 -18.68 2.90
C HIS A 767 -8.74 -18.81 3.41
N MET A 768 -9.72 -18.68 2.51
CA MET A 768 -11.13 -18.76 2.84
C MET A 768 -11.84 -19.86 2.06
N THR A 769 -12.71 -20.59 2.73
CA THR A 769 -13.65 -21.53 2.11
C THR A 769 -15.05 -21.15 2.55
N SER A 770 -15.96 -20.98 1.59
CA SER A 770 -17.38 -20.70 1.88
C SER A 770 -17.60 -19.48 2.78
N GLY A 771 -16.71 -18.48 2.69
CA GLY A 771 -16.81 -17.24 3.49
C GLY A 771 -16.28 -17.33 4.92
N PHE A 772 -15.63 -18.44 5.31
CA PHE A 772 -14.94 -18.59 6.59
C PHE A 772 -13.45 -18.84 6.37
N VAL A 773 -12.62 -18.51 7.37
CA VAL A 773 -11.17 -18.79 7.32
C VAL A 773 -10.97 -20.30 7.35
N SER A 774 -10.46 -20.89 6.28
CA SER A 774 -10.17 -22.33 6.21
C SER A 774 -8.69 -22.65 6.45
N ASN A 775 -7.79 -21.73 6.12
CA ASN A 775 -6.35 -21.88 6.35
C ASN A 775 -5.83 -20.78 7.29
N TRP A 776 -5.70 -21.11 8.57
CA TRP A 776 -5.27 -20.18 9.62
C TRP A 776 -3.80 -19.76 9.50
N THR A 777 -2.92 -20.64 9.05
CA THR A 777 -1.51 -20.30 8.82
C THR A 777 -1.41 -19.29 7.69
N LEU A 778 -2.07 -19.54 6.56
CA LEU A 778 -2.06 -18.65 5.40
C LEU A 778 -2.77 -17.32 5.67
N SER A 779 -3.77 -17.26 6.55
CA SER A 779 -4.42 -15.98 6.91
C SER A 779 -3.46 -14.99 7.58
N GLY A 780 -2.39 -15.47 8.21
CA GLY A 780 -1.33 -14.66 8.82
C GLY A 780 -0.20 -14.26 7.87
N ASP A 781 -0.10 -14.87 6.68
CA ASP A 781 0.94 -14.53 5.69
C ASP A 781 0.63 -13.17 5.05
N LEU A 782 1.53 -12.20 5.26
CA LEU A 782 1.34 -10.84 4.76
C LEU A 782 1.71 -10.71 3.28
N CYS A 783 2.44 -11.67 2.70
CA CYS A 783 2.99 -11.55 1.34
C CYS A 783 1.93 -11.58 0.23
N HIS A 784 0.78 -12.21 0.43
CA HIS A 784 -0.34 -12.14 -0.54
C HIS A 784 -1.41 -11.11 -0.17
N GLN A 785 -1.22 -10.33 0.90
CA GLN A 785 -2.26 -9.46 1.48
C GLN A 785 -1.87 -7.96 1.55
N PRO A 786 -1.72 -7.27 0.41
CA PRO A 786 -1.30 -5.86 0.38
C PRO A 786 -2.27 -4.89 1.07
N ASP A 787 -3.54 -5.25 1.25
CA ASP A 787 -4.53 -4.43 1.96
C ASP A 787 -4.32 -4.41 3.48
N LEU A 788 -3.65 -5.42 4.06
CA LEU A 788 -3.36 -5.46 5.49
C LEU A 788 -2.36 -4.39 5.96
N ALA A 789 -1.65 -3.75 5.03
CA ALA A 789 -0.77 -2.62 5.30
C ALA A 789 -1.42 -1.51 6.15
N TYR A 790 -2.76 -1.43 6.13
CA TYR A 790 -3.51 -0.43 6.87
C TYR A 790 -4.45 -1.01 7.93
N LEU A 791 -4.66 -2.33 8.02
CA LEU A 791 -5.76 -2.91 8.80
C LEU A 791 -5.35 -3.46 10.19
N HIS A 792 -4.14 -3.14 10.64
CA HIS A 792 -3.60 -3.57 11.93
C HIS A 792 -2.75 -2.46 12.59
N GLY A 793 -2.82 -2.33 13.92
CA GLY A 793 -2.08 -1.30 14.67
C GLY A 793 -0.56 -1.45 14.54
N PHE A 794 -0.04 -2.66 14.76
CA PHE A 794 1.36 -3.02 14.52
C PHE A 794 1.89 -2.59 13.13
N LEU A 795 1.13 -2.81 12.05
CA LEU A 795 1.59 -2.52 10.68
C LEU A 795 1.54 -1.02 10.33
N SER A 796 0.60 -0.28 10.93
CA SER A 796 0.31 1.11 10.59
C SER A 796 1.00 2.12 11.51
N SER A 797 1.11 1.82 12.80
CA SER A 797 1.68 2.72 13.81
C SER A 797 2.06 1.94 15.08
N PRO A 798 3.14 1.14 15.05
CA PRO A 798 3.58 0.37 16.21
C PRO A 798 4.13 1.27 17.33
N SER A 799 4.12 0.80 18.57
CA SER A 799 4.43 1.62 19.76
C SER A 799 5.94 1.69 20.01
N THR A 800 6.62 0.55 20.06
CA THR A 800 8.02 0.39 20.48
C THR A 800 8.85 -0.40 19.46
N PHE A 801 8.61 -0.14 18.17
CA PHE A 801 9.23 -0.88 17.07
C PHE A 801 10.65 -0.42 16.74
N VAL A 802 11.60 -1.30 16.99
CA VAL A 802 13.03 -1.12 16.71
C VAL A 802 13.56 -2.36 15.97
N PRO A 803 13.31 -2.50 14.66
CA PRO A 803 13.70 -3.67 13.88
C PRO A 803 15.16 -3.65 13.39
N SER A 804 15.64 -4.83 12.98
CA SER A 804 16.88 -5.04 12.23
C SER A 804 16.63 -5.84 10.95
N ARG A 805 17.40 -5.54 9.90
CA ARG A 805 17.41 -6.32 8.63
C ARG A 805 18.39 -7.50 8.66
N THR A 806 19.26 -7.53 9.67
CA THR A 806 20.27 -8.56 9.82
C THR A 806 19.73 -9.65 10.75
N LEU A 807 20.02 -10.92 10.44
CA LEU A 807 19.58 -12.05 11.27
C LEU A 807 20.29 -12.06 12.64
N PHE A 808 19.64 -11.54 13.68
CA PHE A 808 20.11 -11.60 15.07
C PHE A 808 19.39 -12.70 15.85
N PRO A 809 20.06 -13.37 16.81
CA PRO A 809 19.47 -14.43 17.61
C PRO A 809 18.63 -13.86 18.76
N VAL A 810 17.43 -13.36 18.44
CA VAL A 810 16.51 -12.76 19.40
C VAL A 810 15.38 -13.74 19.71
N PHE A 811 15.21 -14.12 20.98
CA PHE A 811 14.09 -14.92 21.45
C PHE A 811 12.89 -14.03 21.73
N GLY A 812 11.77 -14.27 21.06
CA GLY A 812 10.55 -13.46 21.13
C GLY A 812 9.35 -14.25 21.64
N GLN A 813 8.47 -13.59 22.39
CA GLN A 813 7.24 -14.21 22.92
C GLN A 813 6.18 -14.43 21.83
N GLY A 814 6.25 -13.66 20.76
CA GLY A 814 5.41 -13.79 19.57
C GLY A 814 6.01 -13.02 18.40
N ARG A 815 5.66 -13.41 17.18
CA ARG A 815 6.09 -12.74 15.94
C ARG A 815 5.04 -12.86 14.83
N VAL A 816 5.13 -12.00 13.82
CA VAL A 816 4.38 -12.18 12.57
C VAL A 816 5.21 -13.04 11.60
N HIS A 817 4.57 -13.71 10.63
CA HIS A 817 5.22 -14.69 9.74
C HIS A 817 6.50 -14.20 9.03
N ASN A 818 6.60 -12.91 8.73
CA ASN A 818 7.72 -12.28 8.03
C ASN A 818 8.93 -11.96 8.92
N PHE A 819 8.85 -12.27 10.20
CA PHE A 819 9.89 -12.00 11.19
C PHE A 819 10.56 -13.30 11.65
N ALA A 820 11.83 -13.20 12.03
CA ALA A 820 12.71 -14.32 12.32
C ALA A 820 13.09 -14.45 13.80
N ASP A 821 12.41 -13.73 14.70
CA ASP A 821 12.53 -13.89 16.15
C ASP A 821 12.26 -15.36 16.53
N ILE A 822 13.06 -15.96 17.41
CA ILE A 822 12.93 -17.36 17.82
C ILE A 822 11.81 -17.47 18.87
N LEU A 823 10.76 -18.23 18.59
CA LEU A 823 9.61 -18.28 19.49
C LEU A 823 9.93 -19.09 20.75
N TYR A 824 9.58 -18.54 21.92
CA TYR A 824 9.70 -19.24 23.20
C TYR A 824 8.42 -19.09 24.05
N PRO A 825 8.21 -19.97 25.04
CA PRO A 825 7.06 -19.88 25.93
C PRO A 825 7.06 -18.57 26.73
N SER A 826 5.98 -17.81 26.58
CA SER A 826 5.92 -16.46 27.14
C SER A 826 5.98 -16.44 28.68
N PRO A 827 6.86 -15.62 29.29
CA PRO A 827 6.87 -15.39 30.74
C PRO A 827 5.56 -14.73 31.21
N TRP A 828 4.82 -14.04 30.33
CA TRP A 828 3.50 -13.51 30.67
C TRP A 828 2.51 -14.63 31.05
N ASN A 829 2.49 -15.72 30.27
CA ASN A 829 1.61 -16.86 30.54
C ASN A 829 2.16 -17.78 31.63
N TYR A 830 3.48 -17.95 31.73
CA TYR A 830 4.09 -18.81 32.75
C TYR A 830 4.02 -18.19 34.15
N GLY A 831 4.18 -16.87 34.24
CA GLY A 831 4.11 -16.09 35.47
C GLY A 831 2.70 -15.62 35.84
N ASP A 832 1.65 -16.20 35.23
CA ASP A 832 0.24 -15.96 35.52
C ASP A 832 -0.15 -14.47 35.60
N LYS A 833 0.33 -13.64 34.65
CA LYS A 833 0.01 -12.20 34.60
C LYS A 833 -1.48 -11.91 34.41
N VAL A 834 -2.24 -12.91 33.98
CA VAL A 834 -3.69 -12.88 33.86
C VAL A 834 -4.21 -14.08 34.64
N ALA A 835 -5.25 -13.85 35.46
CA ALA A 835 -5.87 -14.90 36.26
C ALA A 835 -6.33 -16.06 35.36
N SER A 836 -5.85 -17.27 35.66
CA SER A 836 -6.47 -18.51 35.19
C SER A 836 -7.58 -18.89 36.17
N GLU A 837 -8.64 -19.52 35.68
CA GLU A 837 -9.65 -20.12 36.56
C GLU A 837 -9.02 -21.32 37.29
N GLU A 838 -9.19 -21.38 38.61
CA GLU A 838 -8.88 -22.59 39.40
C GLU A 838 -10.03 -23.58 39.18
N GLU A 839 -9.72 -24.69 38.51
CA GLU A 839 -10.54 -25.88 38.22
C GLU A 839 -12.04 -25.72 37.91
N GLY A 840 -12.39 -26.06 36.66
CA GLY A 840 -13.75 -26.46 36.24
C GLY A 840 -14.62 -25.36 35.65
N GLY A 841 -14.45 -24.12 36.12
CA GLY A 841 -15.21 -22.95 35.68
C GLY A 841 -16.72 -23.11 35.67
N LEU A 842 -17.42 -22.09 35.16
CA LEU A 842 -18.87 -22.18 34.98
C LEU A 842 -19.22 -23.23 33.91
N PRO A 843 -20.16 -24.16 34.17
CA PRO A 843 -20.66 -25.07 33.14
C PRO A 843 -21.21 -24.30 31.93
N TRP A 844 -21.04 -24.84 30.72
CA TRP A 844 -21.50 -24.20 29.47
C TRP A 844 -22.97 -23.75 29.52
N GLU A 845 -23.84 -24.53 30.16
CA GLU A 845 -25.26 -24.24 30.27
C GLU A 845 -25.56 -23.00 31.11
N GLU A 846 -24.73 -22.72 32.11
CA GLU A 846 -24.85 -21.54 32.98
C GLU A 846 -24.24 -20.28 32.36
N LYS A 847 -23.43 -20.42 31.31
CA LYS A 847 -22.84 -19.28 30.60
C LYS A 847 -23.89 -18.56 29.75
N LEU A 848 -23.81 -17.24 29.73
CA LEU A 848 -24.64 -16.36 28.91
C LEU A 848 -24.29 -16.53 27.43
N ASN A 849 -25.31 -16.74 26.59
CA ASN A 849 -25.17 -16.76 25.13
C ASN A 849 -24.91 -15.36 24.57
N SER A 850 -23.68 -14.88 24.73
CA SER A 850 -23.28 -13.55 24.36
C SER A 850 -21.82 -13.46 23.98
N VAL A 851 -21.53 -12.58 23.02
CA VAL A 851 -20.19 -12.16 22.61
C VAL A 851 -19.69 -11.13 23.60
N TYR A 852 -18.56 -11.42 24.25
CA TYR A 852 -17.98 -10.58 25.27
C TYR A 852 -16.55 -10.17 24.97
N TRP A 853 -16.25 -8.90 25.25
CA TRP A 853 -14.90 -8.36 25.17
C TRP A 853 -14.73 -7.10 26.02
N ARG A 854 -13.62 -7.05 26.77
CA ARG A 854 -13.11 -5.85 27.42
C ARG A 854 -11.61 -5.73 27.17
N GLY A 855 -11.14 -4.50 26.96
CA GLY A 855 -9.72 -4.24 26.76
C GLY A 855 -9.43 -2.77 26.47
N THR A 856 -8.14 -2.45 26.43
CA THR A 856 -7.63 -1.14 26.05
C THR A 856 -7.28 -1.10 24.56
N LEU A 857 -7.10 0.09 24.00
CA LEU A 857 -6.60 0.30 22.64
C LEU A 857 -5.07 0.11 22.60
N SER A 858 -4.62 -1.15 22.64
CA SER A 858 -3.20 -1.46 22.76
C SER A 858 -2.53 -1.92 21.46
N ASP A 859 -3.25 -2.04 20.35
CA ASP A 859 -2.82 -2.56 19.03
C ASP A 859 -1.59 -1.83 18.44
N GLY A 860 -1.43 -0.57 18.83
CA GLY A 860 -0.42 0.36 18.33
C GLY A 860 -0.59 1.71 19.02
N LEU A 861 0.12 2.72 18.54
CA LEU A 861 0.01 4.09 19.03
C LEU A 861 -0.79 4.92 18.04
N ALA A 862 -1.94 5.43 18.48
CA ALA A 862 -2.82 6.25 17.65
C ALA A 862 -2.21 7.64 17.42
N ALA A 863 -1.62 7.82 16.24
CA ALA A 863 -1.04 9.08 15.80
C ALA A 863 -1.57 9.41 14.41
N HIS A 864 -1.86 10.69 14.16
CA HIS A 864 -2.35 11.18 12.87
C HIS A 864 -3.59 10.43 12.33
N GLY A 865 -4.48 9.96 13.22
CA GLY A 865 -5.72 9.27 12.84
C GLY A 865 -5.56 7.78 12.47
N THR A 866 -4.40 7.17 12.69
CA THR A 866 -4.17 5.74 12.36
C THR A 866 -5.07 4.76 13.11
N TRP A 867 -5.58 5.12 14.29
CA TRP A 867 -6.47 4.27 15.09
C TRP A 867 -7.75 3.86 14.37
N GLN A 868 -8.17 4.62 13.36
CA GLN A 868 -9.38 4.36 12.58
C GLN A 868 -9.37 2.98 11.90
N THR A 869 -8.19 2.40 11.76
CA THR A 869 -8.00 1.12 11.08
C THR A 869 -7.42 0.04 11.99
N PHE A 870 -7.26 0.31 13.30
CA PHE A 870 -6.83 -0.69 14.29
C PHE A 870 -7.90 -1.77 14.46
N VAL A 871 -7.47 -3.03 14.67
CA VAL A 871 -8.39 -4.17 14.70
C VAL A 871 -9.35 -4.09 15.90
N ARG A 872 -8.88 -3.73 17.10
CA ARG A 872 -9.76 -3.53 18.28
C ARG A 872 -10.74 -2.37 18.08
N ALA A 873 -10.28 -1.24 17.54
CA ALA A 873 -11.15 -0.10 17.28
C ALA A 873 -12.26 -0.47 16.29
N ARG A 874 -11.89 -1.12 15.17
CA ARG A 874 -12.84 -1.59 14.15
C ARG A 874 -13.84 -2.58 14.71
N PHE A 875 -13.40 -3.53 15.55
CA PHE A 875 -14.27 -4.49 16.23
C PHE A 875 -15.30 -3.79 17.13
N VAL A 876 -14.84 -2.95 18.07
CA VAL A 876 -15.75 -2.24 18.99
C VAL A 876 -16.71 -1.32 18.21
N HIS A 877 -16.20 -0.61 17.21
CA HIS A 877 -17.02 0.27 16.36
C HIS A 877 -18.08 -0.50 15.57
N MET A 878 -17.74 -1.68 15.06
CA MET A 878 -18.69 -2.57 14.38
C MET A 878 -19.84 -2.98 15.30
N VAL A 879 -19.54 -3.32 16.56
CA VAL A 879 -20.57 -3.68 17.56
C VAL A 879 -21.42 -2.46 17.93
N VAL A 880 -20.81 -1.30 18.17
CA VAL A 880 -21.52 -0.07 18.53
C VAL A 880 -22.42 0.44 17.39
N ASN A 881 -21.96 0.39 16.14
CA ASN A 881 -22.76 0.89 15.01
C ASN A 881 -23.88 -0.06 14.59
N ALA A 882 -23.73 -1.37 14.81
CA ALA A 882 -24.86 -2.30 14.70
C ALA A 882 -26.05 -1.85 15.56
N ARG A 883 -25.81 -1.21 16.72
CA ARG A 883 -26.86 -0.59 17.57
C ARG A 883 -27.58 0.57 16.86
N THR A 884 -26.89 1.36 16.03
CA THR A 884 -27.43 2.59 15.41
C THR A 884 -28.17 2.37 14.09
N LEU A 885 -27.83 1.32 13.34
CA LEU A 885 -28.49 1.00 12.07
C LEU A 885 -29.94 0.53 12.26
N VAL A 886 -30.25 -0.11 13.40
CA VAL A 886 -31.61 -0.54 13.74
C VAL A 886 -32.49 0.65 14.14
N SER A 887 -31.96 1.64 14.88
CA SER A 887 -32.75 2.82 15.27
C SER A 887 -33.06 3.73 14.07
N ARG A 888 -32.06 3.98 13.20
CA ARG A 888 -32.22 4.86 12.02
C ARG A 888 -33.15 4.28 10.95
N SER A 889 -33.20 2.95 10.84
CA SER A 889 -34.09 2.26 9.92
C SER A 889 -35.58 2.48 10.25
N LEU A 890 -35.94 2.56 11.54
CA LEU A 890 -37.33 2.82 11.95
C LEU A 890 -37.69 4.30 11.80
N ASP A 891 -36.81 5.22 12.22
CA ASP A 891 -37.09 6.66 12.19
C ASP A 891 -37.17 7.21 10.76
N SER A 892 -36.32 6.70 9.85
CA SER A 892 -36.35 7.06 8.43
C SER A 892 -37.55 6.51 7.67
N LEU A 893 -38.21 5.46 8.19
CA LEU A 893 -39.43 4.89 7.61
C LEU A 893 -40.70 5.56 8.15
N LEU A 894 -40.65 6.14 9.35
CA LEU A 894 -41.78 6.79 10.01
C LEU A 894 -41.78 8.32 9.88
N GLY A 895 -40.75 8.92 9.30
CA GLY A 895 -40.71 10.37 9.03
C GLY A 895 -40.69 11.24 10.30
N LEU A 896 -40.32 10.68 11.45
CA LEU A 896 -40.25 11.40 12.70
C LEU A 896 -38.86 12.07 12.81
N THR A 897 -38.84 13.39 12.80
CA THR A 897 -37.64 14.16 13.17
C THR A 897 -37.30 13.88 14.63
N PRO A 898 -36.03 13.60 14.98
CA PRO A 898 -35.66 13.39 16.38
C PRO A 898 -35.80 14.71 17.13
N THR A 899 -36.85 14.84 17.95
CA THR A 899 -36.90 15.82 19.03
C THR A 899 -35.91 15.40 20.10
N GLY A 900 -35.17 16.38 20.62
CA GLY A 900 -34.08 16.16 21.55
C GLY A 900 -34.47 15.48 22.87
N ASP A 901 -33.40 15.00 23.50
CA ASP A 901 -33.19 14.76 24.92
C ASP A 901 -33.51 13.40 25.56
N THR A 902 -32.46 12.94 26.27
CA THR A 902 -32.46 12.06 27.44
C THR A 902 -32.96 10.62 27.27
N ALA A 903 -32.10 9.76 26.73
CA ALA A 903 -32.01 8.38 27.20
C ALA A 903 -30.66 8.20 27.89
N THR A 904 -30.69 8.13 29.21
CA THR A 904 -29.55 7.67 30.02
C THR A 904 -29.14 6.27 29.58
N PRO A 905 -27.85 5.98 29.35
CA PRO A 905 -27.40 4.64 29.05
C PRO A 905 -27.61 3.77 30.30
N SER A 906 -28.42 2.72 30.20
CA SER A 906 -28.45 1.68 31.22
C SER A 906 -27.08 1.01 31.29
N LEU A 907 -26.57 0.82 32.51
CA LEU A 907 -25.22 0.31 32.80
C LEU A 907 -24.98 -1.16 32.39
N ASP A 908 -26.01 -1.89 31.93
CA ASP A 908 -25.97 -3.36 31.90
C ASP A 908 -25.51 -4.01 30.58
N GLY A 909 -25.13 -3.23 29.56
CA GLY A 909 -24.32 -3.67 28.41
C GLY A 909 -24.80 -4.87 27.56
N SER A 910 -25.99 -5.43 27.81
CA SER A 910 -26.52 -6.65 27.18
C SER A 910 -27.57 -6.29 26.11
N HIS A 911 -27.32 -6.67 24.85
CA HIS A 911 -28.25 -6.36 23.74
C HIS A 911 -28.31 -7.47 22.68
N PRO A 912 -29.52 -7.87 22.23
CA PRO A 912 -29.70 -8.89 21.19
C PRO A 912 -29.22 -8.39 19.82
N VAL A 913 -28.47 -9.24 19.10
CA VAL A 913 -28.02 -8.96 17.72
C VAL A 913 -29.10 -9.43 16.74
N LEU A 914 -29.99 -8.54 16.31
CA LEU A 914 -31.02 -8.89 15.32
C LEU A 914 -30.43 -9.08 13.92
N PHE A 915 -30.52 -10.30 13.39
CA PHE A 915 -30.27 -10.61 11.99
C PHE A 915 -31.34 -9.97 11.10
N GLY A 916 -30.93 -9.32 10.01
CA GLY A 916 -31.86 -8.74 9.03
C GLY A 916 -32.78 -9.81 8.43
N ARG A 917 -34.05 -9.82 8.84
CA ARG A 917 -35.17 -10.44 8.11
C ARG A 917 -35.94 -9.32 7.40
N LYS A 918 -36.05 -9.39 6.06
CA LYS A 918 -37.20 -8.82 5.36
C LYS A 918 -38.20 -9.95 5.13
N ALA A 919 -39.32 -9.90 5.83
CA ALA A 919 -40.47 -10.73 5.53
C ALA A 919 -41.05 -10.30 4.18
N VAL A 920 -41.08 -11.19 3.20
CA VAL A 920 -41.94 -11.06 2.03
C VAL A 920 -43.24 -11.76 2.42
N HIS A 921 -44.28 -10.97 2.71
CA HIS A 921 -45.65 -11.49 2.73
C HIS A 921 -46.03 -11.86 1.29
N THR A 922 -45.96 -13.14 0.93
CA THR A 922 -46.72 -13.68 -0.19
C THR A 922 -48.12 -14.01 0.32
N ALA A 923 -49.10 -13.22 -0.11
CA ALA A 923 -50.51 -13.58 0.01
C ALA A 923 -50.80 -14.78 -0.91
N GLY A 924 -51.40 -15.84 -0.37
CA GLY A 924 -51.84 -17.02 -1.12
C GLY A 924 -51.77 -18.28 -0.25
N GLY A 925 -52.93 -18.78 0.18
CA GLY A 925 -53.07 -19.70 1.32
C GLY A 925 -52.71 -21.17 1.11
N LEU A 926 -52.46 -21.84 2.25
CA LEU A 926 -52.71 -23.25 2.62
C LEU A 926 -52.37 -23.40 4.13
N PRO A 927 -53.03 -24.29 4.91
CA PRO A 927 -53.03 -24.21 6.37
C PRO A 927 -51.81 -24.84 7.06
N ALA A 928 -51.22 -24.06 7.96
CA ALA A 928 -50.54 -24.40 9.21
C ALA A 928 -49.75 -25.72 9.30
N GLN A 929 -48.47 -25.68 8.93
CA GLN A 929 -47.44 -26.42 9.66
C GLN A 929 -46.89 -25.52 10.78
N ARG A 930 -46.80 -26.07 12.00
CA ARG A 930 -46.40 -25.40 13.23
C ARG A 930 -45.06 -24.66 13.04
N PRO A 931 -44.92 -23.40 13.52
CA PRO A 931 -43.63 -22.72 13.51
C PRO A 931 -42.64 -23.43 14.45
N ILE A 932 -41.43 -23.66 13.95
CA ILE A 932 -40.26 -24.04 14.74
C ILE A 932 -40.01 -22.91 15.77
N PRO A 933 -39.75 -23.19 17.06
CA PRO A 933 -39.54 -22.16 18.08
C PRO A 933 -38.38 -21.22 17.72
N GLU A 934 -38.59 -19.94 17.94
CA GLU A 934 -37.69 -18.81 17.67
C GLU A 934 -36.39 -18.92 18.50
N ALA A 935 -35.23 -18.93 17.83
CA ALA A 935 -33.92 -18.90 18.49
C ALA A 935 -33.55 -17.45 18.88
N SER A 936 -33.28 -17.21 20.16
CA SER A 936 -32.75 -15.91 20.64
C SER A 936 -31.34 -15.67 20.11
N PRO A 937 -31.07 -14.58 19.35
CA PRO A 937 -29.73 -14.30 18.85
C PRO A 937 -28.75 -13.96 19.97
N ALA A 938 -27.49 -14.39 19.86
CA ALA A 938 -26.45 -14.07 20.84
C ALA A 938 -26.33 -12.56 21.06
N ALA A 939 -26.32 -12.13 22.32
CA ALA A 939 -26.19 -10.72 22.67
C ALA A 939 -24.72 -10.25 22.56
N ALA A 940 -24.46 -8.96 22.27
CA ALA A 940 -23.10 -8.43 22.17
C ALA A 940 -22.78 -7.42 23.28
N ASN A 941 -21.85 -7.77 24.17
CA ASN A 941 -21.38 -6.94 25.28
C ASN A 941 -19.88 -6.62 25.13
N VAL A 942 -19.59 -5.55 24.39
CA VAL A 942 -18.23 -5.16 23.99
C VAL A 942 -18.00 -3.69 24.29
N SER A 943 -16.88 -3.37 24.95
CA SER A 943 -16.49 -1.98 25.25
C SER A 943 -14.99 -1.86 25.49
N PHE A 944 -14.44 -0.68 25.17
CA PHE A 944 -13.16 -0.25 25.74
C PHE A 944 -13.32 0.05 27.24
N VAL A 945 -12.22 -0.10 27.99
CA VAL A 945 -12.10 0.28 29.40
C VAL A 945 -10.95 1.27 29.59
N ASP A 946 -11.00 2.03 30.68
CA ASP A 946 -10.02 3.03 31.11
C ASP A 946 -9.78 4.16 30.09
N ASN A 947 -8.90 5.11 30.46
CA ASN A 947 -8.51 6.18 29.55
C ASN A 947 -7.61 5.67 28.41
N PHE A 948 -7.81 6.19 27.21
CA PHE A 948 -6.88 6.00 26.10
C PHE A 948 -5.55 6.72 26.38
N THR A 949 -4.46 5.96 26.51
CA THR A 949 -3.11 6.48 26.80
C THR A 949 -2.13 6.31 25.64
N ARG A 950 -2.34 5.32 24.75
CA ARG A 950 -1.52 5.08 23.56
C ARG A 950 -2.00 5.91 22.36
N CYS A 951 -2.07 7.22 22.53
CA CYS A 951 -2.58 8.14 21.51
C CYS A 951 -1.99 9.54 21.66
N ASP A 952 -1.89 10.29 20.56
CA ASP A 952 -1.63 11.72 20.63
C ASP A 952 -2.88 12.46 21.13
N HIS A 953 -2.70 13.64 21.74
CA HIS A 953 -3.78 14.38 22.39
C HIS A 953 -5.04 14.57 21.51
N ARG A 954 -4.86 14.82 20.21
CA ARG A 954 -5.97 14.94 19.25
C ARG A 954 -6.70 13.62 19.05
N ASP A 955 -5.98 12.52 18.90
CA ASP A 955 -6.56 11.20 18.65
C ASP A 955 -7.20 10.63 19.91
N CYS A 956 -6.63 10.85 21.11
CA CYS A 956 -7.28 10.49 22.37
C CYS A 956 -8.66 11.15 22.52
N ARG A 957 -8.77 12.44 22.18
CA ARG A 957 -10.03 13.17 22.21
C ARG A 957 -11.05 12.57 21.22
N ALA A 958 -10.60 12.24 20.01
CA ALA A 958 -11.45 11.64 18.98
C ALA A 958 -11.92 10.23 19.37
N LEU A 959 -11.03 9.41 19.96
CA LEU A 959 -11.34 8.09 20.49
C LEU A 959 -12.40 8.16 21.60
N LYS A 960 -12.23 9.05 22.59
CA LYS A 960 -13.22 9.27 23.65
C LYS A 960 -14.57 9.70 23.09
N ALA A 961 -14.60 10.69 22.19
CA ALA A 961 -15.84 11.13 21.56
C ALA A 961 -16.52 10.01 20.74
N THR A 962 -15.74 9.13 20.12
CA THR A 962 -16.26 8.03 19.29
C THR A 962 -16.81 6.88 20.14
N PHE A 963 -16.10 6.46 21.19
CA PHE A 963 -16.42 5.25 21.95
C PHE A 963 -17.15 5.49 23.28
N TYR A 964 -17.01 6.69 23.87
CA TYR A 964 -17.68 7.09 25.12
C TYR A 964 -18.74 8.18 24.91
N GLY A 965 -19.04 8.53 23.65
CA GLY A 965 -20.07 9.50 23.27
C GLY A 965 -19.65 10.96 23.34
N SER A 966 -18.76 11.33 24.27
CA SER A 966 -18.17 12.67 24.36
C SER A 966 -16.72 12.60 24.83
N ALA A 967 -15.92 13.61 24.49
CA ALA A 967 -14.57 13.76 24.99
C ALA A 967 -14.50 14.00 26.51
N ALA A 968 -15.61 14.46 27.11
CA ALA A 968 -15.74 14.75 28.54
C ALA A 968 -16.35 13.59 29.35
N THR A 969 -16.85 12.53 28.70
CA THR A 969 -17.42 11.38 29.41
C THR A 969 -16.32 10.63 30.16
N GLU A 970 -16.59 10.22 31.40
CA GLU A 970 -15.71 9.36 32.17
C GLU A 970 -15.64 7.95 31.54
N PRO A 971 -14.44 7.35 31.43
CA PRO A 971 -14.30 6.03 30.85
C PRO A 971 -14.89 4.94 31.78
N PRO A 972 -15.44 3.85 31.22
CA PRO A 972 -15.79 2.67 32.02
C PRO A 972 -14.55 2.12 32.73
N ALA A 973 -14.69 1.77 34.01
CA ALA A 973 -13.60 1.15 34.76
C ALA A 973 -13.27 -0.25 34.22
N ALA A 974 -12.00 -0.66 34.37
CA ALA A 974 -11.61 -2.05 34.19
C ALA A 974 -12.43 -2.99 35.09
N LEU A 975 -12.88 -4.11 34.53
CA LEU A 975 -13.59 -5.17 35.24
C LEU A 975 -12.63 -6.30 35.62
N ASP A 976 -12.99 -7.11 36.63
CA ASP A 976 -12.25 -8.34 36.94
C ASP A 976 -12.19 -9.21 35.66
N PHE A 977 -11.00 -9.69 35.32
CA PHE A 977 -10.78 -10.53 34.16
C PHE A 977 -11.68 -11.77 34.17
N ARG A 978 -12.02 -12.30 35.35
CA ARG A 978 -12.89 -13.48 35.52
C ARG A 978 -14.32 -13.27 35.03
N GLU A 979 -14.77 -12.03 34.82
CA GLU A 979 -16.09 -11.77 34.22
C GLU A 979 -16.22 -12.38 32.81
N HIS A 980 -15.11 -12.56 32.08
CA HIS A 980 -15.14 -13.22 30.78
C HIS A 980 -15.70 -14.66 30.87
N TRP A 981 -15.51 -15.36 31.99
CA TRP A 981 -15.91 -16.76 32.16
C TRP A 981 -17.42 -16.97 32.17
N ARG A 982 -18.20 -15.90 32.38
CA ARG A 982 -19.67 -15.93 32.34
C ARG A 982 -20.25 -15.96 30.93
N HIS A 983 -19.42 -15.76 29.90
CA HIS A 983 -19.89 -15.61 28.52
C HIS A 983 -19.45 -16.77 27.64
N ARG A 984 -20.34 -17.24 26.76
CA ARG A 984 -20.05 -18.35 25.83
C ARG A 984 -19.07 -17.98 24.73
N HIS A 985 -19.09 -16.75 24.22
CA HIS A 985 -18.32 -16.36 23.03
C HIS A 985 -17.32 -15.26 23.39
N LEU A 986 -16.02 -15.57 23.40
CA LEU A 986 -14.95 -14.64 23.76
C LEU A 986 -14.15 -14.23 22.54
N VAL A 987 -14.01 -12.93 22.28
CA VAL A 987 -13.20 -12.45 21.15
C VAL A 987 -11.76 -12.19 21.61
N ASP A 988 -10.78 -12.76 20.92
CA ASP A 988 -9.36 -12.48 21.12
C ASP A 988 -8.78 -11.73 19.93
N LEU A 989 -8.11 -10.61 20.23
CA LEU A 989 -7.53 -9.69 19.25
C LEU A 989 -6.12 -9.31 19.71
N ASP A 990 -5.20 -9.21 18.75
CA ASP A 990 -3.82 -8.78 19.00
C ASP A 990 -3.74 -7.40 19.68
N GLY A 991 -2.64 -7.20 20.39
CA GLY A 991 -2.22 -5.91 20.93
C GLY A 991 -1.10 -5.32 20.06
N ALA A 992 -0.15 -4.64 20.70
CA ALA A 992 1.10 -4.25 20.02
C ALA A 992 1.91 -5.49 19.62
N GLY A 993 1.80 -6.56 20.41
CA GLY A 993 2.25 -7.91 20.12
C GLY A 993 1.10 -8.92 20.24
N PHE A 994 1.45 -10.17 20.54
CA PHE A 994 0.49 -11.26 20.76
C PHE A 994 -0.45 -10.97 21.95
N SER A 995 -1.65 -11.55 21.93
CA SER A 995 -2.58 -11.51 23.07
C SER A 995 -2.25 -12.59 24.11
N GLY A 996 -1.78 -12.17 25.29
CA GLY A 996 -1.58 -13.06 26.44
C GLY A 996 -2.88 -13.63 27.06
N ARG A 997 -4.06 -13.17 26.61
CA ARG A 997 -5.38 -13.59 27.12
C ARG A 997 -5.88 -14.90 26.53
N PHE A 998 -5.33 -15.33 25.40
CA PHE A 998 -5.87 -16.47 24.67
C PHE A 998 -5.73 -17.81 25.39
N PRO A 999 -4.57 -18.19 25.98
CA PRO A 999 -4.50 -19.43 26.74
C PRO A 999 -5.46 -19.46 27.95
N PRO A 1000 -5.62 -18.38 28.75
CA PRO A 1000 -6.71 -18.30 29.73
C PRO A 1000 -8.11 -18.48 29.13
N PHE A 1001 -8.40 -17.89 27.95
CA PHE A 1001 -9.70 -18.06 27.28
C PHE A 1001 -10.00 -19.50 26.87
N LEU A 1002 -8.99 -20.27 26.45
CA LEU A 1002 -9.18 -21.70 26.19
C LEU A 1002 -9.53 -22.46 27.47
N LYS A 1003 -8.90 -22.13 28.60
CA LYS A 1003 -9.09 -22.83 29.88
C LYS A 1003 -10.45 -22.56 30.54
N SER A 1004 -11.19 -21.55 30.13
CA SER A 1004 -12.41 -21.12 30.82
C SER A 1004 -13.69 -21.87 30.45
N GLY A 1005 -13.62 -22.81 29.50
CA GLY A 1005 -14.79 -23.50 28.94
C GLY A 1005 -15.69 -22.59 28.10
N SER A 1006 -15.22 -21.39 27.74
CA SER A 1006 -15.86 -20.52 26.76
C SER A 1006 -15.26 -20.77 25.37
N LEU A 1007 -15.95 -20.37 24.30
CA LEU A 1007 -15.47 -20.51 22.93
C LEU A 1007 -14.71 -19.25 22.48
N PRO A 1008 -13.39 -19.33 22.23
CA PRO A 1008 -12.63 -18.19 21.74
C PRO A 1008 -12.77 -18.01 20.23
N TYR A 1009 -12.90 -16.75 19.80
CA TYR A 1009 -12.90 -16.31 18.41
C TYR A 1009 -11.67 -15.42 18.20
N ARG A 1010 -10.69 -15.87 17.42
CA ARG A 1010 -9.36 -15.25 17.38
C ARG A 1010 -9.09 -14.58 16.04
N ALA A 1011 -8.85 -13.26 16.04
CA ALA A 1011 -8.31 -12.52 14.89
C ALA A 1011 -6.91 -11.98 15.21
N ALA A 1012 -5.87 -12.61 14.66
CA ALA A 1012 -4.48 -12.34 15.04
C ALA A 1012 -3.48 -12.59 13.90
N LEU A 1013 -2.48 -11.70 13.79
CA LEU A 1013 -1.28 -11.87 12.96
C LEU A 1013 -0.13 -12.49 13.74
N PHE A 1014 -0.07 -12.28 15.06
CA PHE A 1014 1.02 -12.82 15.88
C PHE A 1014 0.83 -14.32 16.12
N ARG A 1015 1.93 -15.06 15.92
CA ARG A 1015 2.09 -16.49 16.16
C ARG A 1015 2.98 -16.69 17.38
N THR A 1016 2.78 -17.79 18.09
CA THR A 1016 3.48 -18.10 19.36
C THR A 1016 3.85 -19.58 19.43
N TRP A 1017 4.55 -20.00 20.49
CA TRP A 1017 5.11 -21.35 20.63
C TRP A 1017 4.08 -22.51 20.53
N TRP A 1018 2.80 -22.24 20.81
CA TRP A 1018 1.74 -23.25 20.82
C TRP A 1018 0.98 -23.37 19.49
N GLU A 1019 1.38 -22.64 18.44
CA GLU A 1019 0.68 -22.58 17.16
C GLU A 1019 0.43 -23.96 16.53
N GLU A 1020 1.43 -24.84 16.57
CA GLU A 1020 1.32 -26.20 16.01
C GLU A 1020 0.47 -27.13 16.87
N ARG A 1021 0.16 -26.75 18.11
CA ARG A 1021 -0.54 -27.57 19.10
C ARG A 1021 -2.01 -27.23 19.18
N VAL A 1022 -2.39 -25.99 18.85
CA VAL A 1022 -3.75 -25.48 19.00
C VAL A 1022 -4.39 -25.28 17.63
N HIS A 1023 -5.22 -26.25 17.23
CA HIS A 1023 -5.87 -26.24 15.92
C HIS A 1023 -7.13 -25.36 15.83
N ALA A 1024 -7.21 -24.59 14.74
CA ALA A 1024 -8.38 -23.80 14.36
C ALA A 1024 -9.58 -24.71 14.03
N TRP A 1025 -10.81 -24.23 14.28
CA TRP A 1025 -12.08 -24.97 14.19
C TRP A 1025 -12.21 -26.21 15.10
N ARG A 1026 -11.15 -26.61 15.79
CA ARG A 1026 -11.20 -27.63 16.85
C ARG A 1026 -11.21 -27.01 18.25
N HIS A 1027 -10.24 -26.13 18.54
CA HIS A 1027 -10.08 -25.54 19.87
C HIS A 1027 -10.58 -24.08 19.94
N PHE A 1028 -10.66 -23.39 18.80
CA PHE A 1028 -11.11 -22.01 18.70
C PHE A 1028 -11.67 -21.72 17.30
N VAL A 1029 -12.38 -20.60 17.16
CA VAL A 1029 -12.89 -20.12 15.86
C VAL A 1029 -11.88 -19.14 15.25
N PRO A 1030 -11.24 -19.46 14.11
CA PRO A 1030 -10.34 -18.53 13.44
C PRO A 1030 -11.12 -17.39 12.76
N LEU A 1031 -10.63 -16.17 12.91
CA LEU A 1031 -11.14 -14.98 12.24
C LEU A 1031 -10.05 -14.30 11.42
N ASP A 1032 -10.44 -13.77 10.27
CA ASP A 1032 -9.64 -12.85 9.47
C ASP A 1032 -9.55 -11.52 10.22
N VAL A 1033 -8.39 -10.85 10.19
CA VAL A 1033 -8.20 -9.51 10.75
C VAL A 1033 -9.11 -8.45 10.13
N ARG A 1034 -9.75 -8.75 9.00
CA ARG A 1034 -10.83 -7.97 8.37
C ARG A 1034 -12.18 -8.10 9.09
N LEU A 1035 -12.37 -9.12 9.94
CA LEU A 1035 -13.54 -9.37 10.80
C LEU A 1035 -14.88 -9.50 10.05
N HIS A 1036 -14.84 -9.85 8.76
CA HIS A 1036 -16.03 -9.77 7.91
C HIS A 1036 -16.97 -10.96 8.05
N GLU A 1037 -16.46 -12.06 8.60
CA GLU A 1037 -17.13 -13.33 8.84
C GLU A 1037 -17.56 -13.52 10.30
N LEU A 1038 -17.10 -12.65 11.22
CA LEU A 1038 -17.36 -12.75 12.66
C LEU A 1038 -18.84 -12.99 12.97
N TRP A 1039 -19.73 -12.14 12.45
CA TRP A 1039 -21.17 -12.23 12.76
C TRP A 1039 -21.85 -13.41 12.09
N THR A 1040 -21.32 -13.90 10.97
CA THR A 1040 -21.80 -15.13 10.34
C THR A 1040 -21.40 -16.34 11.17
N ALA A 1041 -20.17 -16.37 11.70
CA ALA A 1041 -19.69 -17.43 12.59
C ALA A 1041 -20.48 -17.44 13.92
N VAL A 1042 -20.61 -16.28 14.58
CA VAL A 1042 -21.42 -16.13 15.80
C VAL A 1042 -22.88 -16.47 15.54
N GLY A 1043 -23.42 -16.11 14.38
CA GLY A 1043 -24.80 -16.44 14.02
C GLY A 1043 -25.07 -17.92 13.86
N TYR A 1044 -24.08 -18.70 13.42
CA TYR A 1044 -24.16 -20.15 13.38
C TYR A 1044 -23.97 -20.76 14.77
N LEU A 1045 -22.86 -20.44 15.44
CA LEU A 1045 -22.45 -21.04 16.72
C LEU A 1045 -23.26 -20.58 17.93
N GLY A 1046 -23.93 -19.43 17.82
CA GLY A 1046 -24.83 -18.90 18.83
C GLY A 1046 -26.30 -19.29 18.61
N ALA A 1047 -26.64 -19.95 17.50
CA ALA A 1047 -27.99 -20.40 17.21
C ALA A 1047 -28.29 -21.76 17.88
N GLU A 1048 -29.56 -21.96 18.26
CA GLU A 1048 -30.05 -23.24 18.78
C GLU A 1048 -29.90 -24.39 17.75
N GLY A 1049 -29.78 -25.62 18.23
CA GLY A 1049 -29.60 -26.81 17.40
C GLY A 1049 -28.14 -27.17 17.15
N GLN A 1050 -27.78 -27.55 15.92
CA GLN A 1050 -26.45 -28.08 15.61
C GLN A 1050 -25.33 -27.08 15.90
N GLY A 1051 -25.50 -25.80 15.56
CA GLY A 1051 -24.46 -24.79 15.78
C GLY A 1051 -24.13 -24.59 17.28
N HIS A 1052 -25.13 -24.65 18.16
CA HIS A 1052 -24.91 -24.66 19.61
C HIS A 1052 -24.14 -25.90 20.08
N ALA A 1053 -24.49 -27.08 19.55
CA ALA A 1053 -23.80 -28.33 19.88
C ALA A 1053 -22.32 -28.29 19.45
N ASP A 1054 -22.05 -27.80 18.24
CA ASP A 1054 -20.69 -27.62 17.72
C ASP A 1054 -19.90 -26.61 18.57
N ALA A 1055 -20.52 -25.48 18.94
CA ALA A 1055 -19.89 -24.47 19.79
C ALA A 1055 -19.50 -25.04 21.16
N LYS A 1056 -20.40 -25.82 21.77
CA LYS A 1056 -20.16 -26.49 23.05
C LYS A 1056 -19.05 -27.54 22.94
N GLU A 1057 -19.04 -28.35 21.88
CA GLU A 1057 -17.99 -29.34 21.64
C GLU A 1057 -16.63 -28.66 21.47
N MET A 1058 -16.55 -27.60 20.66
CA MET A 1058 -15.31 -26.87 20.42
C MET A 1058 -14.78 -26.22 21.71
N ALA A 1059 -15.66 -25.57 22.49
CA ALA A 1059 -15.26 -24.95 23.76
C ALA A 1059 -14.70 -25.98 24.75
N ARG A 1060 -15.36 -27.13 24.88
CA ARG A 1060 -14.90 -28.23 25.71
C ARG A 1060 -13.59 -28.81 25.21
N ALA A 1061 -13.46 -29.05 23.90
CA ALA A 1061 -12.23 -29.54 23.30
C ALA A 1061 -11.05 -28.59 23.54
N GLY A 1062 -11.26 -27.28 23.39
CA GLY A 1062 -10.26 -26.26 23.69
C GLY A 1062 -9.83 -26.25 25.15
N GLN A 1063 -10.79 -26.37 26.07
CA GLN A 1063 -10.54 -26.45 27.51
C GLN A 1063 -9.76 -27.70 27.91
N ASP A 1064 -10.25 -28.88 27.51
CA ASP A 1064 -9.63 -30.17 27.82
C ASP A 1064 -8.20 -30.24 27.24
N TRP A 1065 -8.00 -29.75 26.02
CA TRP A 1065 -6.68 -29.72 25.39
C TRP A 1065 -5.73 -28.71 26.04
N ALA A 1066 -6.21 -27.51 26.40
CA ALA A 1066 -5.38 -26.53 27.10
C ALA A 1066 -4.95 -27.01 28.50
N ALA A 1067 -5.78 -27.80 29.18
CA ALA A 1067 -5.43 -28.46 30.44
C ALA A 1067 -4.38 -29.57 30.27
N THR A 1068 -4.21 -30.11 29.06
CA THR A 1068 -3.32 -31.24 28.77
C THR A 1068 -2.00 -30.83 28.11
N ALA A 1069 -2.04 -29.87 27.18
CA ALA A 1069 -0.93 -29.55 26.28
C ALA A 1069 -0.36 -28.12 26.43
N LEU A 1070 -0.98 -27.27 27.26
CA LEU A 1070 -0.57 -25.90 27.54
C LEU A 1070 -0.31 -25.66 29.04
N ARG A 1071 0.16 -26.70 29.75
CA ARG A 1071 0.53 -26.61 31.17
C ARG A 1071 1.89 -25.91 31.30
N LYS A 1072 2.21 -25.48 32.53
CA LYS A 1072 3.55 -24.96 32.84
C LYS A 1072 4.64 -25.99 32.56
N ASP A 1073 4.34 -27.27 32.75
CA ASP A 1073 5.28 -28.35 32.42
C ASP A 1073 5.46 -28.52 30.91
N ASP A 1074 4.41 -28.37 30.10
CA ASP A 1074 4.55 -28.39 28.63
C ASP A 1074 5.38 -27.20 28.12
N MET A 1075 5.27 -26.03 28.76
CA MET A 1075 6.14 -24.89 28.50
C MET A 1075 7.61 -25.21 28.82
N ARG A 1076 7.87 -25.89 29.95
CA ARG A 1076 9.24 -26.34 30.31
C ARG A 1076 9.77 -27.38 29.32
N VAL A 1077 8.96 -28.35 28.92
CA VAL A 1077 9.33 -29.38 27.92
C VAL A 1077 9.70 -28.74 26.58
N TYR A 1078 8.92 -27.76 26.12
CA TYR A 1078 9.23 -27.00 24.92
C TYR A 1078 10.51 -26.19 25.08
N MET A 1079 10.66 -25.46 26.20
CA MET A 1079 11.83 -24.64 26.46
C MET A 1079 13.12 -25.49 26.56
N PHE A 1080 13.05 -26.66 27.21
CA PHE A 1080 14.18 -27.58 27.30
C PHE A 1080 14.57 -28.08 25.91
N ARG A 1081 13.60 -28.49 25.09
CA ARG A 1081 13.88 -28.91 23.71
C ARG A 1081 14.52 -27.77 22.91
N LEU A 1082 13.95 -26.58 22.97
CA LEU A 1082 14.45 -25.39 22.27
C LEU A 1082 15.90 -25.08 22.64
N LEU A 1083 16.24 -25.13 23.93
CA LEU A 1083 17.59 -24.82 24.39
C LEU A 1083 18.62 -25.92 24.07
N LEU A 1084 18.23 -27.20 24.01
CA LEU A 1084 19.13 -28.25 23.49
C LEU A 1084 19.44 -28.05 22.00
N GLU A 1085 18.43 -27.74 21.21
CA GLU A 1085 18.60 -27.45 19.78
C GLU A 1085 19.44 -26.19 19.57
N TRP A 1086 19.18 -25.13 20.34
CA TRP A 1086 19.96 -23.89 20.30
C TRP A 1086 21.40 -24.09 20.75
N GLY A 1087 21.62 -24.83 21.84
CA GLY A 1087 22.95 -25.18 22.34
C GLY A 1087 23.81 -25.85 21.27
N ARG A 1088 23.19 -26.71 20.44
CA ARG A 1088 23.87 -27.27 19.27
C ARG A 1088 24.17 -26.23 18.20
N VAL A 1089 23.23 -25.34 17.86
CA VAL A 1089 23.43 -24.30 16.82
C VAL A 1089 24.64 -23.41 17.12
N VAL A 1090 24.87 -23.10 18.39
CA VAL A 1090 25.93 -22.19 18.86
C VAL A 1090 27.26 -22.87 19.19
N ASP A 1091 27.40 -24.18 19.01
CA ASP A 1091 28.66 -24.91 19.24
C ASP A 1091 29.53 -24.94 17.97
N ASP A 1092 30.86 -24.77 18.05
CA ASP A 1092 31.71 -24.80 16.84
C ASP A 1092 31.77 -26.20 16.21
N ASN A 1093 31.50 -27.26 16.99
CA ASN A 1093 31.47 -28.64 16.54
C ASN A 1093 30.06 -29.11 16.11
N ARG A 1094 29.09 -28.20 15.93
CA ARG A 1094 27.67 -28.54 15.66
C ARG A 1094 27.40 -29.54 14.55
N GLU A 1095 28.30 -29.65 13.56
CA GLU A 1095 28.21 -30.59 12.44
C GLU A 1095 28.64 -32.02 12.82
N SER A 1096 29.02 -32.24 14.08
CA SER A 1096 29.38 -33.54 14.66
C SER A 1096 28.65 -33.85 15.98
N LEU A 1097 27.84 -32.92 16.49
CA LEU A 1097 27.10 -33.10 17.74
C LEU A 1097 25.82 -33.90 17.54
N GLY A 1098 25.66 -34.94 18.34
CA GLY A 1098 24.41 -35.69 18.34
C GLY A 1098 24.31 -36.72 19.46
N PHE A 1099 23.15 -37.37 19.53
CA PHE A 1099 22.87 -38.44 20.47
C PHE A 1099 22.47 -39.73 19.74
N GLU A 1100 22.97 -40.85 20.24
CA GLU A 1100 22.61 -42.22 19.84
C GLU A 1100 22.71 -43.16 21.05
N VAL A 1101 22.08 -44.33 20.94
CA VAL A 1101 21.98 -45.36 21.99
C VAL A 1101 22.94 -46.50 21.73
#